data_AF-A0A6J7MCI6-F1
#
_entry.id   AF-A0A6J7MCI6-F1
#
_cell.length_a   1.000
_cell.length_b   1.000
_cell.length_c   1.000
_cell.angle_alpha   90.00
_cell.angle_beta   90.00
_cell.angle_gamma   90.00
#
_symmetry.space_group_name_H-M   'P 1'
#
loop_
_entity.id
_entity.type
_entity.pdbx_description
1 polymer ?
#
loop_
_entity_poly.entity_id
_entity_poly.type
_entity_poly.pdbx_seq_one_letter_code
_entity_poly.pdbx_strand_id
1 'polypeptide(L)'
;MARRRGSHSGRDASRSSAAADVRRSVRDTIVAESRVRYAASLPISEHRDQIIAAIRDHQVVIVAGETGSGKSTQLPKLCLEAGRGVDGLIGHTQPRRVAARTIAARVAEELGSDLGDEVGYSVRFSDNIGERTLIRVMTDGILLAELQRDRMLRRYDTIIIDEAHERSLNIDFLLGYLAQLLPRRPDLRVIVTSATIDTERFARHFARDGAVVPVIEVAGRTFPVEVRHRPFGVEEDDDRDPVQAICDAVDELIRAGPGDVLVFVSGEREIHDTADALRRSVSPDTDVLPLYARLSSSEQQRIFEPHAGRRIVLSTNVAETSLTVPGVRYVVDAGNARISRYSRRLKVQRLPIEPISQASANQRAGRCGRVAPGICIRLYAEDDFDGRAPFTEPEILRTNLASVILQMTAIGLGDVAAFPFLEPPEASAVRDGELLLDELGALEPAVPDQPRRLTEIGRRLARLPVDPRLGRMVLEAEQRNCVHDVMVIVAALSIQDPRERPQEKRQQADDLHRRFDVPGSELLSLLALWNHLRDRQRELSSNQFRKLCRAQFLNYLRVREWQDLFSQLRRAMGDLGIRPGAEAGHPDNVHQAILAGLLSQIGMRDRETRVFRGTRGARFSIAAGSSLARRPPRWVMAAELVETNQIWARRVAAIQPEWAEQLAPHLVKYSYDDPKWDSQRGAAVATENVTLYGLPIISGRTVSYDRVDAVEARLMFIQHALVDGDWKTHHTFVSDNAAFVQRVQKMQARVRREDLLDDTTIEAFFDDRLDASVVSGRHFDRWWKNVRRTQPDLLDFTEDLVVQHSGVRLADFPDTWSGGSLELPLTYRFDPGGPLDGVNVHIPLTALNQLRGDLAEWQIPGHRLALVAELMRMLPKDVRRDLSPLNDTTRAVHEQLGEPRGFLGDALAEIITRLTGVDVPIDAFDVTRVSPHLRMHFIVADDKGNVVDADADVGTLRRRLARRLREAIAAAVPLVERTGLVDWDVGTVPRMVRAERSDHIVAGYPALLDDGSSVSLRVFTNPNTQQRSMRSGARRLLQLTSAPSAKTVARAIDGNGRLAVAGHAMTFDELVEDCIAAATDRVVLDAPGLPWDRAAFDALAEDARHRVGPLAGEALRQATAILHAATRLRVMLDRTNAQTMAKSIADAEGQLARLVRRGFVRSTGTSRLPDVLRYVTGIEYRVERLPDDIERDLRRITEVRPLEQSYASFVSQLPPDAITPEMIQLGWLFEELRISVFAQPLGARGGVSATRLRRELEALGG
;
A
#
# COMPACT_ATOMS: atom_id res chain seq x y z
N MET A 1 15.34 -44.79 5.31
CA MET A 1 16.43 -45.79 5.24
C MET A 1 16.25 -46.83 6.35
N ALA A 2 15.66 -47.98 6.02
CA ALA A 2 15.50 -49.11 6.93
C ALA A 2 16.22 -50.33 6.36
N ARG A 3 17.39 -50.67 6.91
CA ARG A 3 18.06 -52.00 6.89
C ARG A 3 19.50 -51.86 7.40
N ARG A 4 19.68 -51.97 8.73
CA ARG A 4 20.92 -52.39 9.44
C ARG A 4 20.72 -52.26 10.96
N ARG A 5 19.98 -53.20 11.56
CA ARG A 5 19.99 -53.43 13.02
C ARG A 5 19.89 -54.94 13.23
N GLY A 6 21.03 -55.61 13.38
CA GLY A 6 21.03 -57.07 13.54
C GLY A 6 22.30 -57.69 14.14
N SER A 7 23.31 -56.91 14.56
CA SER A 7 24.59 -57.51 14.98
C SER A 7 25.17 -57.04 16.32
N HIS A 8 24.44 -56.22 17.11
CA HIS A 8 24.95 -55.70 18.40
C HIS A 8 24.40 -56.41 19.65
N SER A 9 23.34 -57.22 19.57
CA SER A 9 22.71 -57.80 20.78
C SER A 9 23.50 -58.93 21.45
N GLY A 10 24.32 -59.70 20.69
CA GLY A 10 25.03 -60.86 21.24
C GLY A 10 26.26 -60.54 22.10
N ARG A 11 26.93 -59.41 21.86
CA ARG A 11 28.14 -59.02 22.64
C ARG A 11 27.80 -58.38 23.98
N ASP A 12 26.73 -57.60 24.06
CA ASP A 12 26.29 -56.94 25.31
C ASP A 12 25.73 -57.93 26.34
N ALA A 13 25.04 -58.99 25.91
CA ALA A 13 24.51 -60.02 26.82
C ALA A 13 25.63 -60.78 27.57
N SER A 14 26.73 -61.11 26.89
CA SER A 14 27.87 -61.82 27.50
C SER A 14 28.64 -60.98 28.53
N ARG A 15 28.80 -59.67 28.28
CA ARG A 15 29.44 -58.73 29.22
C ARG A 15 28.57 -58.42 30.43
N SER A 16 27.24 -58.39 30.24
CA SER A 16 26.28 -58.20 31.32
C SER A 16 26.30 -59.38 32.31
N SER A 17 26.45 -60.61 31.82
CA SER A 17 26.56 -61.82 32.66
C SER A 17 27.80 -61.78 33.56
N ALA A 18 28.97 -61.51 32.99
CA ALA A 18 30.23 -61.50 33.76
C ALA A 18 30.28 -60.42 34.84
N ALA A 19 29.73 -59.23 34.56
CA ALA A 19 29.62 -58.16 35.56
C ALA A 19 28.65 -58.52 36.69
N ALA A 20 27.54 -59.19 36.37
CA ALA A 20 26.58 -59.67 37.37
C ALA A 20 27.21 -60.76 38.26
N ASP A 21 28.03 -61.66 37.71
CA ASP A 21 28.73 -62.69 38.47
C ASP A 21 29.75 -62.10 39.47
N VAL A 22 30.53 -61.10 39.04
CA VAL A 22 31.45 -60.36 39.93
C VAL A 22 30.67 -59.66 41.04
N ARG A 23 29.58 -58.94 40.72
CA ARG A 23 28.76 -58.26 41.72
C ARG A 23 28.09 -59.22 42.69
N ARG A 24 27.61 -60.36 42.19
CA ARG A 24 27.02 -61.43 43.01
C ARG A 24 28.05 -61.95 44.01
N SER A 25 29.27 -62.25 43.55
CA SER A 25 30.37 -62.68 44.41
C SER A 25 30.72 -61.64 45.48
N VAL A 26 30.81 -60.36 45.12
CA VAL A 26 31.08 -59.26 46.07
C VAL A 26 29.95 -59.13 47.10
N ARG A 27 28.69 -59.13 46.65
CA ARG A 27 27.53 -59.02 47.54
C ARG A 27 27.42 -60.21 48.49
N ASP A 28 27.61 -61.42 47.98
CA ASP A 28 27.55 -62.64 48.79
C ASP A 28 28.71 -62.68 49.81
N THR A 29 29.88 -62.13 49.48
CA THR A 29 30.98 -61.92 50.44
C THR A 29 30.58 -60.93 51.55
N ILE A 30 30.03 -59.77 51.20
CA ILE A 30 29.56 -58.76 52.17
C ILE A 30 28.54 -59.35 53.16
N VAL A 31 27.62 -60.18 52.64
CA VAL A 31 26.59 -60.86 53.46
C VAL A 31 27.20 -61.98 54.31
N ALA A 32 28.03 -62.84 53.73
CA ALA A 32 28.67 -63.96 54.44
C ALA A 32 29.59 -63.48 55.57
N GLU A 33 30.30 -62.37 55.38
CA GLU A 33 31.18 -61.75 56.38
C GLU A 33 30.42 -60.91 57.42
N SER A 34 29.08 -60.83 57.35
CA SER A 34 28.24 -60.01 58.24
C SER A 34 28.72 -58.56 58.34
N ARG A 35 29.18 -58.01 57.21
CA ARG A 35 29.65 -56.62 57.10
C ARG A 35 28.50 -55.61 57.10
N VAL A 36 27.29 -56.06 56.76
CA VAL A 36 26.07 -55.26 56.91
C VAL A 36 25.66 -55.19 58.37
N ARG A 37 26.04 -54.11 59.05
CA ARG A 37 25.67 -53.85 60.46
C ARG A 37 24.76 -52.63 60.58
N TYR A 38 23.79 -52.73 61.47
CA TYR A 38 22.83 -51.67 61.78
C TYR A 38 23.00 -51.21 63.23
N ALA A 39 23.13 -49.91 63.45
CA ALA A 39 23.21 -49.39 64.81
C ALA A 39 21.83 -49.40 65.48
N ALA A 40 21.71 -50.04 66.64
CA ALA A 40 20.45 -50.11 67.41
C ALA A 40 19.96 -48.73 67.91
N SER A 41 20.82 -47.72 67.87
CA SER A 41 20.48 -46.33 68.19
C SER A 41 19.71 -45.62 67.08
N LEU A 42 19.75 -46.12 65.83
CA LEU A 42 19.08 -45.51 64.70
C LEU A 42 17.63 -46.03 64.57
N PRO A 43 16.63 -45.15 64.46
CA PRO A 43 15.22 -45.57 64.37
C PRO A 43 14.90 -46.49 63.19
N ILE A 44 15.54 -46.29 62.03
CA ILE A 44 15.29 -47.15 60.85
C ILE A 44 15.66 -48.62 61.08
N SER A 45 16.56 -48.91 62.03
CA SER A 45 16.98 -50.28 62.35
C SER A 45 15.83 -51.11 62.93
N GLU A 46 14.86 -50.48 63.61
CA GLU A 46 13.68 -51.16 64.18
C GLU A 46 12.72 -51.64 63.09
N HIS A 47 12.74 -51.01 61.91
CA HIS A 47 11.90 -51.33 60.77
C HIS A 47 12.63 -52.16 59.69
N ARG A 48 13.83 -52.69 59.99
CA ARG A 48 14.68 -53.43 59.03
C ARG A 48 13.91 -54.51 58.28
N ASP A 49 13.30 -55.43 59.01
CA ASP A 49 12.64 -56.61 58.40
C ASP A 49 11.43 -56.20 57.57
N GLN A 50 10.67 -55.21 58.03
CA GLN A 50 9.53 -54.62 57.33
C GLN A 50 9.97 -53.97 56.00
N ILE A 51 11.07 -53.19 56.01
CA ILE A 51 11.59 -52.52 54.82
C ILE A 51 12.15 -53.54 53.82
N ILE A 52 12.89 -54.56 54.29
CA ILE A 52 13.45 -55.61 53.42
C ILE A 52 12.31 -56.40 52.74
N ALA A 53 11.26 -56.77 53.48
CA ALA A 53 10.08 -57.43 52.92
C ALA A 53 9.41 -56.55 51.87
N ALA A 54 9.17 -55.26 52.18
CA ALA A 54 8.56 -54.34 51.24
C ALA A 54 9.36 -54.18 49.93
N ILE A 55 10.70 -54.09 50.01
CA ILE A 55 11.59 -53.97 48.83
C ILE A 55 11.54 -55.24 47.95
N ARG A 56 11.37 -56.42 48.56
CA ARG A 56 11.26 -57.69 47.82
C ARG A 56 9.91 -57.81 47.13
N ASP A 57 8.83 -57.47 47.85
CA ASP A 57 7.47 -57.78 47.44
C ASP A 57 6.85 -56.70 46.54
N HIS A 58 7.30 -55.44 46.67
CA HIS A 58 6.71 -54.30 45.96
C HIS A 58 7.71 -53.67 45.00
N GLN A 59 7.22 -53.16 43.86
CA GLN A 59 8.09 -52.49 42.88
C GLN A 59 8.51 -51.10 43.35
N VAL A 60 7.62 -50.41 44.07
CA VAL A 60 7.85 -49.08 44.64
C VAL A 60 7.61 -49.13 46.15
N VAL A 61 8.51 -48.52 46.93
CA VAL A 61 8.38 -48.38 48.39
C VAL A 61 8.62 -46.94 48.79
N ILE A 62 7.79 -46.40 49.68
CA ILE A 62 7.97 -45.06 50.24
C ILE A 62 8.42 -45.19 51.69
N VAL A 63 9.52 -44.54 52.04
CA VAL A 63 10.08 -44.55 53.40
C VAL A 63 10.09 -43.14 53.95
N ALA A 64 9.21 -42.89 54.91
CA ALA A 64 9.08 -41.61 55.58
C ALA A 64 9.86 -41.61 56.89
N GLY A 65 10.43 -40.48 57.28
CA GLY A 65 10.97 -40.30 58.63
C GLY A 65 11.83 -39.06 58.72
N GLU A 66 12.03 -38.54 59.91
CA GLU A 66 12.77 -37.28 60.09
C GLU A 66 14.25 -37.37 59.68
N THR A 67 14.88 -36.22 59.42
CA THR A 67 16.33 -36.15 59.21
C THR A 67 17.05 -36.70 60.45
N GLY A 68 18.01 -37.61 60.26
CA GLY A 68 18.72 -38.28 61.37
C GLY A 68 18.17 -39.65 61.74
N SER A 69 17.05 -40.10 61.16
CA SER A 69 16.51 -41.46 61.39
C SER A 69 17.35 -42.59 60.78
N GLY A 70 18.35 -42.25 59.94
CA GLY A 70 19.25 -43.21 59.29
C GLY A 70 18.88 -43.61 57.86
N LYS A 71 17.80 -43.06 57.27
CA LYS A 71 17.32 -43.42 55.91
C LYS A 71 18.44 -43.47 54.86
N SER A 72 19.12 -42.36 54.64
CA SER A 72 20.09 -42.20 53.55
C SER A 72 21.34 -43.10 53.69
N THR A 73 21.71 -43.48 54.91
CA THR A 73 22.89 -44.34 55.15
C THR A 73 22.52 -45.83 55.26
N GLN A 74 21.32 -46.15 55.75
CA GLN A 74 20.93 -47.55 55.98
C GLN A 74 20.18 -48.17 54.79
N LEU A 75 19.41 -47.41 54.01
CA LEU A 75 18.63 -47.93 52.87
C LEU A 75 19.48 -48.64 51.79
N PRO A 76 20.64 -48.13 51.34
CA PRO A 76 21.51 -48.88 50.44
C PRO A 76 21.89 -50.27 50.97
N LYS A 77 22.17 -50.37 52.27
CA LYS A 77 22.55 -51.62 52.92
C LYS A 77 21.36 -52.58 53.03
N LEU A 78 20.18 -52.06 53.37
CA LEU A 78 18.92 -52.82 53.34
C LEU A 78 18.62 -53.37 51.94
N CYS A 79 18.89 -52.59 50.88
CA CYS A 79 18.77 -53.07 49.50
C CYS A 79 19.73 -54.22 49.19
N LEU A 80 21.00 -54.15 49.63
CA LEU A 80 21.94 -55.26 49.47
C LEU A 80 21.44 -56.54 50.15
N GLU A 81 20.93 -56.43 51.38
CA GLU A 81 20.35 -57.56 52.12
C GLU A 81 19.04 -58.08 51.49
N ALA A 82 18.27 -57.20 50.85
CA ALA A 82 17.12 -57.58 50.03
C ALA A 82 17.51 -58.27 48.71
N GLY A 83 18.82 -58.44 48.43
CA GLY A 83 19.35 -59.12 47.26
C GLY A 83 19.56 -58.21 46.03
N ARG A 84 19.53 -56.89 46.20
CA ARG A 84 19.73 -55.92 45.11
C ARG A 84 21.22 -55.59 44.91
N GLY A 85 21.55 -54.85 43.84
CA GLY A 85 22.93 -54.47 43.51
C GLY A 85 23.70 -55.53 42.71
N VAL A 86 23.02 -56.52 42.13
CA VAL A 86 23.65 -57.65 41.42
C VAL A 86 23.34 -57.62 39.93
N ASP A 87 22.05 -57.66 39.57
CA ASP A 87 21.61 -57.60 38.16
C ASP A 87 21.77 -56.19 37.57
N GLY A 88 22.00 -55.20 38.44
CA GLY A 88 22.38 -53.83 38.15
C GLY A 88 22.95 -53.17 39.42
N LEU A 89 23.26 -51.87 39.36
CA LEU A 89 23.69 -51.11 40.53
C LEU A 89 22.48 -50.64 41.36
N ILE A 90 22.70 -50.44 42.66
CA ILE A 90 21.82 -49.62 43.50
C ILE A 90 22.20 -48.15 43.26
N GLY A 91 21.37 -47.44 42.53
CA GLY A 91 21.52 -46.01 42.28
C GLY A 91 20.86 -45.20 43.38
N HIS A 92 21.62 -44.48 44.20
CA HIS A 92 21.08 -43.66 45.27
C HIS A 92 21.24 -42.17 44.92
N THR A 93 20.15 -41.49 44.61
CA THR A 93 20.19 -40.07 44.26
C THR A 93 20.17 -39.18 45.50
N GLN A 94 20.71 -37.98 45.36
CA GLN A 94 20.82 -36.94 46.38
C GLN A 94 20.70 -35.58 45.71
N PRO A 95 20.00 -34.60 46.30
CA PRO A 95 19.89 -33.27 45.71
C PRO A 95 21.23 -32.51 45.67
N ARG A 96 22.15 -32.83 46.60
CA ARG A 96 23.37 -32.03 46.82
C ARG A 96 24.65 -32.86 46.65
N ARG A 97 25.65 -32.25 46.01
CA ARG A 97 26.97 -32.88 45.76
C ARG A 97 27.70 -33.28 47.05
N VAL A 98 27.65 -32.42 48.06
CA VAL A 98 28.28 -32.70 49.37
C VAL A 98 27.61 -33.88 50.06
N ALA A 99 26.27 -33.92 50.06
CA ALA A 99 25.51 -35.03 50.63
C ALA A 99 25.85 -36.36 49.95
N ALA A 100 25.83 -36.40 48.60
CA ALA A 100 26.18 -37.60 47.85
C ALA A 100 27.55 -38.18 48.22
N ARG A 101 28.57 -37.31 48.31
CA ARG A 101 29.94 -37.74 48.66
C ARG A 101 30.05 -38.18 50.12
N THR A 102 29.47 -37.43 51.05
CA THR A 102 29.54 -37.75 52.49
C THR A 102 28.78 -39.04 52.80
N ILE A 103 27.62 -39.26 52.17
CA ILE A 103 26.83 -40.48 52.34
C ILE A 103 27.56 -41.68 51.75
N ALA A 104 28.13 -41.57 50.54
CA ALA A 104 28.93 -42.65 49.97
C ALA A 104 30.13 -43.02 50.86
N ALA A 105 30.86 -42.02 51.35
CA ALA A 105 31.98 -42.23 52.27
C ALA A 105 31.54 -42.91 53.57
N ARG A 106 30.39 -42.50 54.12
CA ARG A 106 29.85 -43.07 55.35
C ARG A 106 29.37 -44.51 55.17
N VAL A 107 28.69 -44.82 54.06
CA VAL A 107 28.23 -46.18 53.75
C VAL A 107 29.43 -47.10 53.49
N ALA A 108 30.46 -46.60 52.80
CA ALA A 108 31.72 -47.31 52.60
C ALA A 108 32.42 -47.64 53.94
N GLU A 109 32.52 -46.65 54.83
CA GLU A 109 33.06 -46.81 56.19
C GLU A 109 32.26 -47.85 57.00
N GLU A 110 30.93 -47.77 56.99
CA GLU A 110 30.06 -48.70 57.73
C GLU A 110 30.10 -50.13 57.18
N LEU A 111 30.42 -50.32 55.90
CA LEU A 111 30.63 -51.63 55.28
C LEU A 111 32.08 -52.10 55.39
N GLY A 112 33.01 -51.28 55.89
CA GLY A 112 34.44 -51.60 55.92
C GLY A 112 35.10 -51.71 54.54
N SER A 113 34.60 -50.96 53.55
CA SER A 113 35.13 -50.92 52.17
C SER A 113 35.78 -49.58 51.85
N ASP A 114 36.77 -49.56 50.96
CA ASP A 114 37.31 -48.31 50.42
C ASP A 114 36.32 -47.63 49.46
N LEU A 115 36.23 -46.30 49.55
CA LEU A 115 35.36 -45.50 48.67
C LEU A 115 35.82 -45.60 47.21
N GLY A 116 34.97 -46.15 46.35
CA GLY A 116 35.22 -46.40 44.94
C GLY A 116 35.29 -47.89 44.57
N ASP A 117 35.45 -48.78 45.56
CA ASP A 117 35.40 -50.24 45.35
C ASP A 117 33.94 -50.72 45.35
N GLU A 118 33.40 -51.14 46.50
CA GLU A 118 32.03 -51.67 46.64
C GLU A 118 30.97 -50.55 46.68
N VAL A 119 31.33 -49.41 47.25
CA VAL A 119 30.50 -48.20 47.32
C VAL A 119 31.21 -47.06 46.62
N GLY A 120 30.58 -46.49 45.61
CA GLY A 120 31.12 -45.38 44.83
C GLY A 120 30.19 -44.18 44.81
N TYR A 121 30.69 -43.08 44.24
CA TYR A 121 29.87 -41.90 44.04
C TYR A 121 30.09 -41.25 42.68
N SER A 122 29.05 -40.56 42.19
CA SER A 122 29.12 -39.77 40.96
C SER A 122 28.41 -38.44 41.16
N VAL A 123 29.18 -37.36 41.11
CA VAL A 123 28.65 -35.99 41.14
C VAL A 123 29.15 -35.24 39.92
N ARG A 124 28.60 -34.05 39.65
CA ARG A 124 29.16 -33.19 38.60
C ARG A 124 30.68 -33.03 38.80
N PHE A 125 31.46 -33.28 37.76
CA PHE A 125 32.94 -33.20 37.73
C PHE A 125 33.74 -34.31 38.46
N SER A 126 33.10 -35.27 39.13
CA SER A 126 33.83 -36.32 39.85
C SER A 126 33.04 -37.63 39.81
N ASP A 127 33.70 -38.68 39.34
CA ASP A 127 33.16 -40.03 39.24
C ASP A 127 34.16 -41.00 39.87
N ASN A 128 33.74 -41.75 40.89
CA ASN A 128 34.56 -42.73 41.60
C ASN A 128 33.77 -44.03 41.77
N ILE A 129 33.79 -44.84 40.71
CA ILE A 129 33.10 -46.12 40.60
C ILE A 129 34.00 -47.12 39.86
N GLY A 130 33.95 -48.39 40.25
CA GLY A 130 34.69 -49.50 39.64
C GLY A 130 33.77 -50.64 39.18
N GLU A 131 34.37 -51.75 38.75
CA GLU A 131 33.61 -52.94 38.31
C GLU A 131 32.96 -53.69 39.48
N ARG A 132 33.57 -53.63 40.67
CA ARG A 132 33.11 -54.22 41.93
C ARG A 132 32.05 -53.40 42.65
N THR A 133 31.75 -52.20 42.17
CA THR A 133 30.78 -51.31 42.81
C THR A 133 29.38 -51.91 42.73
N LEU A 134 28.69 -51.92 43.87
CA LEU A 134 27.30 -52.35 44.03
C LEU A 134 26.38 -51.14 44.28
N ILE A 135 26.86 -50.18 45.08
CA ILE A 135 26.12 -48.97 45.45
C ILE A 135 26.77 -47.76 44.79
N ARG A 136 25.98 -46.99 44.05
CA ARG A 136 26.40 -45.74 43.43
C ARG A 136 25.56 -44.59 43.97
N VAL A 137 26.14 -43.78 44.84
CA VAL A 137 25.49 -42.55 45.32
C VAL A 137 25.76 -41.43 44.33
N MET A 138 24.74 -40.75 43.84
CA MET A 138 24.89 -39.72 42.82
C MET A 138 23.97 -38.54 43.04
N THR A 139 24.22 -37.43 42.34
CA THR A 139 23.23 -36.35 42.32
C THR A 139 22.09 -36.65 41.36
N ASP A 140 20.88 -36.12 41.60
CA ASP A 140 19.71 -36.31 40.72
C ASP A 140 20.03 -35.97 39.26
N GLY A 141 20.76 -34.88 39.04
CA GLY A 141 21.17 -34.44 37.70
C GLY A 141 22.10 -35.42 36.96
N ILE A 142 22.83 -36.28 37.66
CA ILE A 142 23.66 -37.33 37.03
C ILE A 142 22.76 -38.43 36.47
N LEU A 143 21.77 -38.88 37.26
CA LEU A 143 20.80 -39.88 36.79
C LEU A 143 19.98 -39.34 35.62
N LEU A 144 19.56 -38.07 35.69
CA LEU A 144 18.85 -37.40 34.59
C LEU A 144 19.68 -37.36 33.29
N ALA A 145 20.97 -37.03 33.38
CA ALA A 145 21.86 -37.00 32.22
C ALA A 145 22.03 -38.38 31.57
N GLU A 146 21.98 -39.46 32.35
CA GLU A 146 22.08 -40.84 31.84
C GLU A 146 20.87 -41.25 31.00
N LEU A 147 19.68 -40.67 31.24
CA LEU A 147 18.46 -40.93 30.45
C LEU A 147 18.61 -40.62 28.96
N GLN A 148 19.50 -39.67 28.62
CA GLN A 148 19.79 -39.37 27.21
C GLN A 148 20.43 -40.54 26.47
N ARG A 149 21.23 -41.35 27.17
CA ARG A 149 22.00 -42.46 26.60
C ARG A 149 21.31 -43.80 26.83
N ASP A 150 20.72 -43.99 28.01
CA ASP A 150 20.03 -45.22 28.40
C ASP A 150 18.65 -44.94 29.00
N ARG A 151 17.66 -44.83 28.11
CA ARG A 151 16.24 -44.66 28.45
C ARG A 151 15.58 -45.86 29.13
N MET A 152 16.31 -46.95 29.32
CA MET A 152 15.77 -48.07 30.09
C MET A 152 16.42 -48.15 31.46
N LEU A 153 17.41 -47.32 31.79
CA LEU A 153 18.18 -47.38 33.03
C LEU A 153 18.68 -48.80 33.33
N ARG A 154 19.19 -49.50 32.31
CA ARG A 154 19.64 -50.90 32.39
C ARG A 154 20.84 -51.10 33.32
N ARG A 155 21.59 -50.03 33.59
CA ARG A 155 22.70 -50.05 34.54
C ARG A 155 22.22 -50.29 35.98
N TYR A 156 20.95 -50.05 36.28
CA TYR A 156 20.40 -50.09 37.62
C TYR A 156 19.34 -51.20 37.76
N ASP A 157 19.39 -51.88 38.90
CA ASP A 157 18.32 -52.78 39.34
C ASP A 157 17.47 -52.12 40.45
N THR A 158 18.04 -51.19 41.21
CA THR A 158 17.32 -50.43 42.24
C THR A 158 17.69 -48.96 42.17
N ILE A 159 16.69 -48.08 42.28
CA ILE A 159 16.89 -46.64 42.38
C ILE A 159 16.28 -46.13 43.69
N ILE A 160 17.05 -45.37 44.45
CA ILE A 160 16.61 -44.67 45.64
C ILE A 160 16.58 -43.19 45.29
N ILE A 161 15.39 -42.58 45.30
CA ILE A 161 15.19 -41.13 45.23
C ILE A 161 15.09 -40.61 46.66
N ASP A 162 16.20 -40.07 47.17
CA ASP A 162 16.28 -39.59 48.55
C ASP A 162 15.92 -38.11 48.65
N GLU A 163 15.46 -37.67 49.83
CA GLU A 163 15.11 -36.27 50.10
C GLU A 163 14.02 -35.73 49.14
N ALA A 164 13.05 -36.57 48.74
CA ALA A 164 12.02 -36.19 47.76
C ALA A 164 11.14 -35.01 48.22
N HIS A 165 11.13 -34.71 49.52
CA HIS A 165 10.48 -33.54 50.10
C HIS A 165 11.10 -32.20 49.67
N GLU A 166 12.34 -32.16 49.15
CA GLU A 166 12.91 -30.93 48.58
C GLU A 166 12.15 -30.49 47.30
N ARG A 167 11.42 -31.42 46.64
CA ARG A 167 10.59 -31.16 45.45
C ARG A 167 11.32 -30.33 44.39
N SER A 168 12.58 -30.69 44.16
CA SER A 168 13.41 -30.07 43.13
C SER A 168 12.92 -30.48 41.74
N LEU A 169 13.24 -29.66 40.73
CA LEU A 169 12.82 -29.90 39.36
C LEU A 169 13.32 -31.26 38.82
N ASN A 170 14.54 -31.66 39.19
CA ASN A 170 15.12 -32.94 38.78
C ASN A 170 14.42 -34.12 39.45
N ILE A 171 14.07 -34.00 40.74
CA ILE A 171 13.36 -35.05 41.48
C ILE A 171 11.98 -35.28 40.86
N ASP A 172 11.19 -34.23 40.68
CA ASP A 172 9.84 -34.34 40.11
C ASP A 172 9.87 -34.94 38.69
N PHE A 173 10.88 -34.57 37.90
CA PHE A 173 11.10 -35.18 36.59
C PHE A 173 11.42 -36.67 36.67
N LEU A 174 12.36 -37.06 37.53
CA LEU A 174 12.75 -38.46 37.70
C LEU A 174 11.57 -39.30 38.20
N LEU A 175 10.76 -38.79 39.13
CA LEU A 175 9.57 -39.46 39.63
C LEU A 175 8.54 -39.70 38.51
N GLY A 176 8.28 -38.68 37.68
CA GLY A 176 7.39 -38.85 36.53
C GLY A 176 7.92 -39.80 35.47
N TYR A 177 9.22 -39.73 35.21
CA TYR A 177 9.86 -40.62 34.25
C TYR A 177 9.84 -42.08 34.73
N LEU A 178 10.14 -42.33 36.00
CA LEU A 178 10.06 -43.65 36.60
C LEU A 178 8.64 -44.20 36.55
N ALA A 179 7.61 -43.38 36.82
CA ALA A 179 6.21 -43.81 36.69
C ALA A 179 5.87 -44.29 35.26
N GLN A 180 6.48 -43.73 34.22
CA GLN A 180 6.35 -44.22 32.84
C GLN A 180 7.23 -45.46 32.54
N LEU A 181 8.41 -45.55 33.16
CA LEU A 181 9.39 -46.62 32.90
C LEU A 181 9.01 -47.95 33.59
N LEU A 182 8.51 -47.90 34.82
CA LEU A 182 8.27 -49.07 35.66
C LEU A 182 7.40 -50.17 34.99
N PRO A 183 6.32 -49.85 34.24
CA PRO A 183 5.57 -50.86 33.48
C PRO A 183 6.41 -51.61 32.44
N ARG A 184 7.51 -51.01 31.96
CA ARG A 184 8.42 -51.58 30.96
C ARG A 184 9.67 -52.22 31.59
N ARG A 185 9.91 -51.99 32.89
CA ARG A 185 11.01 -52.54 33.70
C ARG A 185 10.46 -53.13 35.00
N PRO A 186 9.70 -54.24 34.94
CA PRO A 186 9.13 -54.88 36.14
C PRO A 186 10.22 -55.36 37.14
N ASP A 187 11.45 -55.53 36.66
CA ASP A 187 12.63 -55.91 37.44
C ASP A 187 13.25 -54.75 38.25
N LEU A 188 12.99 -53.50 37.85
CA LEU A 188 13.53 -52.30 38.51
C LEU A 188 12.73 -51.97 39.77
N ARG A 189 13.42 -51.84 40.90
CA ARG A 189 12.83 -51.40 42.18
C ARG A 189 13.08 -49.91 42.41
N VAL A 190 12.09 -49.20 42.95
CA VAL A 190 12.20 -47.78 43.29
C VAL A 190 11.88 -47.55 44.75
N ILE A 191 12.73 -46.82 45.45
CA ILE A 191 12.51 -46.38 46.83
C ILE A 191 12.47 -44.87 46.83
N VAL A 192 11.42 -44.27 47.38
CA VAL A 192 11.30 -42.82 47.53
C VAL A 192 11.35 -42.50 49.02
N THR A 193 12.23 -41.58 49.42
CA THR A 193 12.31 -41.16 50.82
C THR A 193 11.79 -39.74 51.01
N SER A 194 11.16 -39.49 52.15
CA SER A 194 10.68 -38.16 52.53
C SER A 194 10.92 -37.89 54.02
N ALA A 195 11.23 -36.64 54.35
CA ALA A 195 11.26 -36.18 55.74
C ALA A 195 9.93 -35.59 56.21
N THR A 196 8.96 -35.43 55.30
CA THR A 196 7.64 -34.85 55.55
C THR A 196 6.53 -35.87 55.33
N ILE A 197 5.35 -35.59 55.90
CA ILE A 197 4.16 -36.48 55.92
C ILE A 197 3.40 -36.52 54.57
N ASP A 198 3.84 -35.80 53.52
CA ASP A 198 3.21 -35.86 52.17
C ASP A 198 3.52 -37.19 51.40
N THR A 199 3.59 -38.29 52.13
CA THR A 199 3.90 -39.65 51.65
C THR A 199 2.78 -40.23 50.80
N GLU A 200 1.53 -39.89 51.13
CA GLU A 200 0.34 -40.31 50.40
C GLU A 200 0.34 -39.82 48.94
N ARG A 201 0.86 -38.62 48.68
CA ARG A 201 0.92 -38.07 47.33
C ARG A 201 1.91 -38.85 46.47
N PHE A 202 3.08 -39.19 47.01
CA PHE A 202 4.02 -40.09 46.36
C PHE A 202 3.42 -41.49 46.14
N ALA A 203 2.66 -42.01 47.11
CA ALA A 203 2.04 -43.33 47.01
C ALA A 203 1.01 -43.35 45.86
N ARG A 204 0.11 -42.35 45.83
CA ARG A 204 -0.90 -42.18 44.78
C ARG A 204 -0.29 -42.04 43.38
N HIS A 205 0.85 -41.37 43.28
CA HIS A 205 1.55 -41.17 42.00
C HIS A 205 2.00 -42.48 41.35
N PHE A 206 2.49 -43.43 42.16
CA PHE A 206 2.94 -44.73 41.69
C PHE A 206 1.86 -45.82 41.75
N ALA A 207 0.74 -45.57 42.42
CA ALA A 207 -0.40 -46.48 42.49
C ALA A 207 -1.15 -46.55 41.14
N ARG A 208 -0.57 -47.27 40.18
CA ARG A 208 -1.21 -47.60 38.89
C ARG A 208 -1.90 -48.96 38.95
N ASP A 209 -3.00 -49.09 38.22
CA ASP A 209 -3.77 -50.33 38.06
C ASP A 209 -4.18 -51.01 39.40
N GLY A 210 -4.36 -50.22 40.46
CA GLY A 210 -4.72 -50.70 41.79
C GLY A 210 -3.56 -51.28 42.62
N ALA A 211 -2.31 -51.14 42.16
CA ALA A 211 -1.14 -51.59 42.90
C ALA A 211 -0.96 -50.83 44.22
N VAL A 212 -0.78 -51.57 45.32
CA VAL A 212 -0.50 -51.01 46.64
C VAL A 212 0.97 -50.57 46.69
N VAL A 213 1.21 -49.29 46.99
CA VAL A 213 2.54 -48.75 47.24
C VAL A 213 2.72 -48.62 48.75
N PRO A 214 3.52 -49.48 49.41
CA PRO A 214 3.70 -49.43 50.85
C PRO A 214 4.39 -48.13 51.28
N VAL A 215 3.79 -47.46 52.26
CA VAL A 215 4.38 -46.34 52.99
C VAL A 215 4.84 -46.87 54.35
N ILE A 216 6.14 -46.77 54.63
CA ILE A 216 6.74 -47.16 55.92
C ILE A 216 7.18 -45.90 56.62
N GLU A 217 6.57 -45.61 57.76
CA GLU A 217 6.93 -44.48 58.60
C GLU A 217 7.93 -44.90 59.67
N VAL A 218 9.08 -44.24 59.67
CA VAL A 218 10.15 -44.42 60.64
C VAL A 218 10.12 -43.21 61.58
N ALA A 219 9.49 -43.38 62.74
CA ALA A 219 9.42 -42.33 63.76
C ALA A 219 10.83 -41.94 64.22
N GLY A 220 11.13 -40.64 64.27
CA GLY A 220 12.40 -40.14 64.78
C GLY A 220 12.54 -40.36 66.29
N ARG A 221 13.78 -40.46 66.79
CA ARG A 221 14.08 -40.25 68.22
C ARG A 221 14.41 -38.77 68.42
N THR A 222 13.41 -37.90 68.27
CA THR A 222 13.55 -36.46 68.53
C THR A 222 13.09 -36.14 69.95
N PHE A 223 13.84 -35.26 70.62
CA PHE A 223 13.45 -34.73 71.92
C PHE A 223 12.32 -33.70 71.73
N PRO A 224 11.41 -33.54 72.71
CA PRO A 224 10.32 -32.59 72.62
C PRO A 224 10.84 -31.15 72.45
N VAL A 225 10.18 -30.40 71.57
CA VAL A 225 10.44 -28.98 71.30
C VAL A 225 9.27 -28.15 71.80
N GLU A 226 9.52 -27.23 72.72
CA GLU A 226 8.55 -26.23 73.14
C GLU A 226 8.50 -25.09 72.10
N VAL A 227 7.33 -24.81 71.53
CA VAL A 227 7.14 -23.72 70.56
C VAL A 227 6.49 -22.53 71.26
N ARG A 228 7.10 -21.35 71.13
CA ARG A 228 6.60 -20.08 71.71
C ARG A 228 6.38 -19.06 70.60
N HIS A 229 5.22 -18.43 70.57
CA HIS A 229 4.93 -17.34 69.66
C HIS A 229 5.21 -15.98 70.33
N ARG A 230 5.99 -15.13 69.66
CA ARG A 230 6.40 -13.77 70.08
C ARG A 230 6.27 -12.80 68.90
N PRO A 231 5.05 -12.56 68.39
CA PRO A 231 4.85 -11.57 67.34
C PRO A 231 5.35 -10.19 67.79
N PHE A 232 5.80 -9.40 66.83
CA PHE A 232 6.24 -8.01 67.04
C PHE A 232 5.60 -7.12 65.96
N GLY A 233 5.39 -5.84 66.28
CA GLY A 233 4.76 -4.86 65.38
C GLY A 233 3.28 -5.11 65.07
N VAL A 234 2.58 -5.87 65.93
CA VAL A 234 1.14 -6.18 65.75
C VAL A 234 0.24 -5.17 66.48
N GLU A 235 0.73 -4.59 67.57
CA GLU A 235 0.04 -3.54 68.33
C GLU A 235 0.55 -2.16 67.86
N GLU A 236 -0.33 -1.14 67.81
CA GLU A 236 0.03 0.21 67.35
C GLU A 236 1.15 0.88 68.19
N ASP A 237 1.34 0.42 69.44
CA ASP A 237 2.36 0.93 70.38
C ASP A 237 3.67 0.10 70.37
N ASP A 238 3.80 -0.91 69.50
CA ASP A 238 4.99 -1.77 69.44
C ASP A 238 6.05 -1.23 68.45
N ASP A 239 6.96 -0.40 68.97
CA ASP A 239 8.06 0.22 68.22
C ASP A 239 9.24 -0.74 67.90
N ARG A 240 9.16 -2.04 68.25
CA ARG A 240 10.27 -2.98 68.04
C ARG A 240 10.49 -3.26 66.55
N ASP A 241 11.71 -3.05 66.09
CA ASP A 241 12.15 -3.51 64.78
C ASP A 241 12.48 -5.03 64.79
N PRO A 242 12.59 -5.68 63.61
CA PRO A 242 12.90 -7.11 63.54
C PRO A 242 14.20 -7.52 64.25
N VAL A 243 15.21 -6.64 64.30
CA VAL A 243 16.49 -6.93 64.93
C VAL A 243 16.32 -6.93 66.45
N GLN A 244 15.60 -5.95 67.00
CA GLN A 244 15.29 -5.88 68.42
C GLN A 244 14.46 -7.07 68.87
N ALA A 245 13.44 -7.48 68.10
CA ALA A 245 12.64 -8.65 68.40
C ALA A 245 13.48 -9.95 68.45
N ILE A 246 14.47 -10.09 67.57
CA ILE A 246 15.42 -11.22 67.61
C ILE A 246 16.30 -11.16 68.87
N CYS A 247 16.83 -9.99 69.22
CA CYS A 247 17.63 -9.81 70.44
C CYS A 247 16.83 -10.19 71.69
N ASP A 248 15.60 -9.72 71.82
CA ASP A 248 14.71 -10.02 72.95
C ASP A 248 14.45 -11.54 73.06
N ALA A 249 14.20 -12.21 71.94
CA ALA A 249 14.00 -13.66 71.88
C ALA A 249 15.27 -14.43 72.25
N VAL A 250 16.45 -13.99 71.77
CA VAL A 250 17.73 -14.58 72.16
C VAL A 250 17.97 -14.42 73.67
N ASP A 251 17.66 -13.27 74.24
CA ASP A 251 17.80 -13.03 75.69
C ASP A 251 16.84 -13.90 76.52
N GLU A 252 15.61 -14.14 76.04
CA GLU A 252 14.68 -15.11 76.63
C GLU A 252 15.29 -16.53 76.64
N LEU A 253 15.90 -16.94 75.53
CA LEU A 253 16.51 -18.27 75.37
C LEU A 253 17.84 -18.43 76.15
N ILE A 254 18.58 -17.33 76.35
CA ILE A 254 19.76 -17.33 77.23
C ILE A 254 19.33 -17.56 78.68
N ARG A 255 18.26 -16.89 79.13
CA ARG A 255 17.69 -17.08 80.47
C ARG A 255 17.11 -18.49 80.70
N ALA A 256 16.70 -19.19 79.64
CA ALA A 256 16.14 -20.54 79.73
C ALA A 256 17.16 -21.64 80.12
N GLY A 257 18.47 -21.39 79.96
CA GLY A 257 19.55 -22.31 80.37
C GLY A 257 20.56 -22.60 79.25
N PRO A 258 21.59 -23.46 79.45
CA PRO A 258 22.73 -23.64 78.54
C PRO A 258 22.36 -24.28 77.19
N GLY A 259 23.19 -24.07 76.15
CA GLY A 259 22.99 -24.57 74.78
C GLY A 259 23.10 -23.48 73.71
N ASP A 260 23.30 -23.87 72.46
CA ASP A 260 23.49 -22.94 71.34
C ASP A 260 22.15 -22.48 70.75
N VAL A 261 22.14 -21.27 70.18
CA VAL A 261 20.96 -20.64 69.57
C VAL A 261 21.14 -20.58 68.06
N LEU A 262 20.16 -21.07 67.30
CA LEU A 262 20.10 -20.95 65.85
C LEU A 262 19.00 -19.97 65.47
N VAL A 263 19.36 -18.87 64.82
CA VAL A 263 18.43 -17.81 64.42
C VAL A 263 18.22 -17.87 62.91
N PHE A 264 16.98 -17.99 62.44
CA PHE A 264 16.63 -17.96 61.03
C PHE A 264 16.16 -16.57 60.61
N VAL A 265 16.83 -15.98 59.61
CA VAL A 265 16.47 -14.69 58.99
C VAL A 265 16.46 -14.79 57.45
N SER A 266 15.94 -13.79 56.77
CA SER A 266 15.63 -13.87 55.34
C SER A 266 16.83 -13.55 54.42
N GLY A 267 17.87 -12.87 54.91
CA GLY A 267 19.01 -12.50 54.09
C GLY A 267 20.29 -12.05 54.81
N GLU A 268 21.35 -11.90 54.01
CA GLU A 268 22.70 -11.54 54.48
C GLU A 268 22.77 -10.21 55.24
N ARG A 269 22.02 -9.20 54.78
CA ARG A 269 21.97 -7.90 55.45
C ARG A 269 21.39 -8.02 56.87
N GLU A 270 20.27 -8.72 57.01
CA GLU A 270 19.65 -8.98 58.31
C GLU A 270 20.57 -9.77 59.24
N ILE A 271 21.33 -10.74 58.70
CA ILE A 271 22.33 -11.48 59.47
C ILE A 271 23.37 -10.52 60.05
N HIS A 272 23.91 -9.60 59.26
CA HIS A 272 24.94 -8.66 59.73
C HIS A 272 24.37 -7.63 60.71
N ASP A 273 23.23 -7.02 60.38
CA ASP A 273 22.57 -6.03 61.24
C ASP A 273 22.22 -6.65 62.62
N THR A 274 21.73 -7.90 62.62
CA THR A 274 21.44 -8.65 63.85
C THR A 274 22.70 -9.10 64.58
N ALA A 275 23.75 -9.53 63.86
CA ALA A 275 25.02 -9.91 64.48
C ALA A 275 25.66 -8.76 65.23
N ASP A 276 25.64 -7.56 64.64
CA ASP A 276 26.20 -6.35 65.25
C ASP A 276 25.40 -5.89 66.46
N ALA A 277 24.07 -6.03 66.43
CA ALA A 277 23.23 -5.78 67.60
C ALA A 277 23.50 -6.79 68.73
N LEU A 278 23.50 -8.09 68.41
CA LEU A 278 23.74 -9.15 69.38
C LEU A 278 25.12 -9.05 70.03
N ARG A 279 26.18 -8.75 69.27
CA ARG A 279 27.53 -8.55 69.82
C ARG A 279 27.62 -7.42 70.86
N ARG A 280 26.66 -6.48 70.86
CA ARG A 280 26.57 -5.40 71.85
C ARG A 280 25.73 -5.78 73.07
N SER A 281 24.77 -6.70 72.92
CA SER A 281 23.83 -7.07 73.99
C SER A 281 24.25 -8.33 74.76
N VAL A 282 24.99 -9.27 74.14
CA VAL A 282 25.39 -10.54 74.75
C VAL A 282 26.76 -10.47 75.44
N SER A 283 27.05 -11.44 76.30
CA SER A 283 28.37 -11.57 76.97
C SER A 283 29.51 -11.70 75.94
N PRO A 284 30.69 -11.11 76.18
CA PRO A 284 31.89 -11.28 75.35
C PRO A 284 32.31 -12.74 75.10
N ASP A 285 31.92 -13.66 75.99
CA ASP A 285 32.22 -15.10 75.87
C ASP A 285 31.22 -15.85 74.96
N THR A 286 30.30 -15.15 74.29
CA THR A 286 29.32 -15.74 73.35
C THR A 286 29.75 -15.53 71.90
N ASP A 287 29.91 -16.63 71.17
CA ASP A 287 30.28 -16.63 69.75
C ASP A 287 29.08 -16.28 68.85
N VAL A 288 29.09 -15.13 68.19
CA VAL A 288 28.05 -14.76 67.19
C VAL A 288 28.58 -14.98 65.77
N LEU A 289 28.08 -16.04 65.11
CA LEU A 289 28.57 -16.51 63.80
C LEU A 289 27.49 -16.42 62.71
N PRO A 290 27.81 -15.86 61.52
CA PRO A 290 26.90 -15.89 60.38
C PRO A 290 26.94 -17.23 59.65
N LEU A 291 25.83 -17.64 59.04
CA LEU A 291 25.69 -18.82 58.18
C LEU A 291 24.79 -18.57 56.96
N TYR A 292 25.38 -18.23 55.82
CA TYR A 292 24.68 -18.08 54.54
C TYR A 292 25.53 -18.61 53.37
N ALA A 293 24.89 -18.92 52.25
CA ALA A 293 25.49 -19.68 51.15
C ALA A 293 26.78 -19.08 50.55
N ARG A 294 26.95 -17.75 50.62
CA ARG A 294 28.11 -17.04 50.03
C ARG A 294 29.37 -17.12 50.88
N LEU A 295 29.27 -17.47 52.18
CA LEU A 295 30.42 -17.54 53.09
C LEU A 295 31.54 -18.44 52.56
N SER A 296 32.79 -18.10 52.89
CA SER A 296 33.93 -18.94 52.54
C SER A 296 33.85 -20.29 53.26
N SER A 297 34.45 -21.34 52.69
CA SER A 297 34.43 -22.67 53.34
C SER A 297 35.07 -22.66 54.72
N SER A 298 36.10 -21.83 54.94
CA SER A 298 36.69 -21.66 56.27
C SER A 298 35.70 -21.06 57.27
N GLU A 299 34.91 -20.08 56.87
CA GLU A 299 33.91 -19.46 57.74
C GLU A 299 32.75 -20.41 58.05
N GLN A 300 32.29 -21.19 57.05
CA GLN A 300 31.29 -22.23 57.28
C GLN A 300 31.83 -23.33 58.21
N GLN A 301 33.11 -23.69 58.07
CA GLN A 301 33.73 -24.75 58.87
C GLN A 301 33.86 -24.39 60.35
N ARG A 302 34.05 -23.11 60.68
CA ARG A 302 34.07 -22.61 62.08
C ARG A 302 32.82 -22.98 62.88
N ILE A 303 31.67 -23.14 62.22
CA ILE A 303 30.41 -23.51 62.89
C ILE A 303 30.48 -24.93 63.44
N PHE A 304 31.27 -25.82 62.84
CA PHE A 304 31.45 -27.21 63.25
C PHE A 304 32.64 -27.42 64.17
N GLU A 305 33.48 -26.41 64.36
CA GLU A 305 34.61 -26.51 65.28
C GLU A 305 34.10 -26.61 66.73
N PRO A 306 34.67 -27.52 67.54
CA PRO A 306 34.38 -27.59 68.97
C PRO A 306 34.59 -26.23 69.63
N HIS A 307 33.70 -25.87 70.56
CA HIS A 307 33.75 -24.58 71.23
C HIS A 307 33.42 -24.70 72.72
N ALA A 308 33.82 -23.70 73.50
CA ALA A 308 33.51 -23.59 74.92
C ALA A 308 32.67 -22.32 75.11
N GLY A 309 31.54 -22.43 75.81
CA GLY A 309 30.58 -21.33 75.97
C GLY A 309 29.34 -21.48 75.08
N ARG A 310 28.66 -20.37 74.79
CA ARG A 310 27.45 -20.34 73.95
C ARG A 310 27.79 -19.85 72.55
N ARG A 311 27.19 -20.47 71.55
CA ARG A 311 27.23 -19.99 70.17
C ARG A 311 25.84 -19.58 69.70
N ILE A 312 25.76 -18.43 69.03
CA ILE A 312 24.58 -17.93 68.33
C ILE A 312 24.90 -17.95 66.83
N VAL A 313 24.21 -18.82 66.09
CA VAL A 313 24.37 -18.95 64.65
C VAL A 313 23.22 -18.25 63.95
N LEU A 314 23.52 -17.20 63.19
CA LEU A 314 22.54 -16.45 62.40
C LEU A 314 22.53 -16.99 60.97
N SER A 315 21.45 -17.68 60.58
CA SER A 315 21.39 -18.41 59.32
C SER A 315 20.22 -18.02 58.42
N THR A 316 20.39 -18.19 57.11
CA THR A 316 19.26 -18.32 56.19
C THR A 316 18.72 -19.76 56.24
N ASN A 317 17.91 -20.17 55.26
CA ASN A 317 17.47 -21.55 55.08
C ASN A 317 18.59 -22.60 54.84
N VAL A 318 19.87 -22.21 54.90
CA VAL A 318 21.01 -23.15 54.76
C VAL A 318 21.03 -24.18 55.90
N ALA A 319 20.67 -23.79 57.12
CA ALA A 319 20.58 -24.68 58.27
C ALA A 319 19.26 -25.48 58.35
N GLU A 320 18.27 -25.16 57.51
CA GLU A 320 16.91 -25.72 57.58
C GLU A 320 16.82 -27.19 57.19
N THR A 321 17.60 -27.64 56.20
CA THR A 321 17.56 -29.02 55.70
C THR A 321 18.93 -29.67 55.76
N SER A 322 19.87 -29.17 54.97
CA SER A 322 21.05 -29.94 54.54
C SER A 322 22.31 -29.78 55.40
N LEU A 323 22.24 -28.94 56.43
CA LEU A 323 23.33 -28.73 57.35
C LEU A 323 22.86 -28.98 58.78
N THR A 324 23.54 -29.86 59.50
CA THR A 324 23.29 -30.12 60.92
C THR A 324 24.28 -29.32 61.75
N VAL A 325 23.84 -28.16 62.25
CA VAL A 325 24.65 -27.38 63.19
C VAL A 325 24.70 -28.13 64.53
N PRO A 326 25.89 -28.51 65.04
CA PRO A 326 26.00 -29.22 66.31
C PRO A 326 25.68 -28.29 67.48
N GLY A 327 25.26 -28.86 68.63
CA GLY A 327 25.09 -28.11 69.88
C GLY A 327 23.82 -27.25 70.00
N VAL A 328 23.02 -27.14 68.93
CA VAL A 328 21.79 -26.34 68.91
C VAL A 328 20.74 -26.91 69.86
N ARG A 329 20.33 -26.09 70.83
CA ARG A 329 19.24 -26.38 71.77
C ARG A 329 18.10 -25.37 71.68
N TYR A 330 18.33 -24.22 71.05
CA TYR A 330 17.32 -23.18 70.91
C TYR A 330 17.25 -22.67 69.48
N VAL A 331 16.04 -22.33 69.02
CA VAL A 331 15.81 -21.74 67.71
C VAL A 331 15.03 -20.43 67.85
N VAL A 332 15.42 -19.41 67.10
CA VAL A 332 14.58 -18.23 66.82
C VAL A 332 14.22 -18.27 65.34
N ASP A 333 12.93 -18.24 65.01
CA ASP A 333 12.45 -18.25 63.64
C ASP A 333 11.74 -16.93 63.32
N ALA A 334 12.36 -16.11 62.47
CA ALA A 334 11.76 -14.87 61.97
C ALA A 334 10.59 -15.12 61.00
N GLY A 335 10.36 -16.37 60.58
CA GLY A 335 9.17 -16.75 59.83
C GLY A 335 9.20 -16.42 58.33
N ASN A 336 10.26 -15.81 57.82
CA ASN A 336 10.38 -15.41 56.43
C ASN A 336 11.59 -16.07 55.74
N ALA A 337 11.53 -16.18 54.42
CA ALA A 337 12.65 -16.63 53.59
C ALA A 337 12.64 -15.95 52.22
N ARG A 338 13.81 -15.88 51.59
CA ARG A 338 13.91 -15.51 50.17
C ARG A 338 13.66 -16.73 49.30
N ILE A 339 12.57 -16.71 48.55
CA ILE A 339 12.20 -17.79 47.64
C ILE A 339 12.43 -17.33 46.20
N SER A 340 13.16 -18.11 45.42
CA SER A 340 13.33 -17.83 43.99
C SER A 340 12.03 -18.12 43.25
N ARG A 341 11.51 -17.10 42.54
CA ARG A 341 10.33 -17.19 41.67
C ARG A 341 10.65 -16.67 40.27
N TYR A 342 10.03 -17.26 39.25
CA TYR A 342 10.15 -16.80 37.87
C TYR A 342 8.95 -15.94 37.44
N SER A 343 9.21 -14.74 36.93
CA SER A 343 8.19 -13.88 36.33
C SER A 343 8.01 -14.23 34.86
N ARG A 344 6.90 -14.88 34.51
CA ARG A 344 6.58 -15.31 33.13
C ARG A 344 6.47 -14.13 32.16
N ARG A 345 5.74 -13.07 32.57
CA ARG A 345 5.51 -11.87 31.75
C ARG A 345 6.80 -11.15 31.37
N LEU A 346 7.69 -10.96 32.35
CA LEU A 346 8.93 -10.21 32.18
C LEU A 346 10.12 -11.12 31.83
N LYS A 347 9.97 -12.44 31.94
CA LYS A 347 11.00 -13.46 31.76
C LYS A 347 12.20 -13.31 32.71
N VAL A 348 11.98 -12.73 33.90
CA VAL A 348 13.03 -12.42 34.89
C VAL A 348 12.89 -13.24 36.15
N GLN A 349 14.01 -13.48 36.83
CA GLN A 349 14.02 -14.10 38.16
C GLN A 349 13.76 -13.05 39.24
N ARG A 350 12.89 -13.39 40.18
CA ARG A 350 12.52 -12.61 41.36
C ARG A 350 12.99 -13.36 42.61
N LEU A 351 13.40 -12.61 43.63
CA LEU A 351 13.78 -13.13 44.95
C LEU A 351 13.01 -12.39 46.05
N PRO A 352 11.66 -12.47 46.06
CA PRO A 352 10.85 -11.88 47.11
C PRO A 352 11.17 -12.50 48.46
N ILE A 353 10.99 -11.70 49.52
CA ILE A 353 10.90 -12.20 50.89
C ILE A 353 9.43 -12.54 51.12
N GLU A 354 9.16 -13.78 51.50
CA GLU A 354 7.80 -14.31 51.71
C GLU A 354 7.77 -15.12 53.02
N PRO A 355 6.59 -15.26 53.66
CA PRO A 355 6.40 -16.18 54.78
C PRO A 355 6.74 -17.63 54.39
N ILE A 356 7.39 -18.36 55.31
CA ILE A 356 7.67 -19.79 55.12
C ILE A 356 6.43 -20.66 55.30
N SER A 357 6.44 -21.86 54.71
CA SER A 357 5.38 -22.87 54.91
C SER A 357 5.39 -23.45 56.33
N GLN A 358 4.29 -24.08 56.74
CA GLN A 358 4.21 -24.80 58.00
C GLN A 358 5.27 -25.91 58.10
N ALA A 359 5.47 -26.67 57.02
CA ALA A 359 6.51 -27.70 56.96
C ALA A 359 7.92 -27.12 57.18
N SER A 360 8.26 -26.00 56.54
CA SER A 360 9.55 -25.32 56.75
C SER A 360 9.69 -24.82 58.19
N ALA A 361 8.65 -24.21 58.77
CA ALA A 361 8.66 -23.76 60.16
C ALA A 361 8.84 -24.92 61.15
N ASN A 362 8.20 -26.06 60.90
CA ASN A 362 8.34 -27.27 61.71
C ASN A 362 9.75 -27.88 61.56
N GLN A 363 10.33 -27.87 60.36
CA GLN A 363 11.73 -28.29 60.15
C GLN A 363 12.74 -27.39 60.86
N ARG A 364 12.50 -26.07 60.89
CA ARG A 364 13.32 -25.11 61.65
C ARG A 364 13.24 -25.37 63.14
N ALA A 365 12.03 -25.56 63.68
CA ALA A 365 11.81 -25.91 65.08
C ALA A 365 12.52 -27.23 65.43
N GLY A 366 12.41 -28.26 64.58
CA GLY A 366 13.07 -29.55 64.77
C GLY A 366 14.60 -29.50 64.85
N ARG A 367 15.26 -28.38 64.47
CA ARG A 367 16.71 -28.22 64.60
C ARG A 367 17.18 -28.17 66.06
N CYS A 368 16.33 -27.77 66.99
CA CYS A 368 16.68 -27.72 68.41
C CYS A 368 16.32 -28.99 69.21
N GLY A 369 15.56 -29.93 68.64
CA GLY A 369 15.13 -31.19 69.28
C GLY A 369 16.04 -32.40 69.03
N ARG A 370 17.28 -32.19 68.56
CA ARG A 370 18.15 -33.30 68.09
C ARG A 370 19.05 -33.90 69.16
N VAL A 371 19.51 -33.08 70.11
CA VAL A 371 20.50 -33.51 71.12
C VAL A 371 19.87 -33.58 72.50
N ALA A 372 18.91 -32.70 72.79
CA ALA A 372 18.20 -32.59 74.06
C ALA A 372 16.86 -31.85 73.84
N PRO A 373 15.96 -31.78 74.84
CA PRO A 373 14.78 -30.92 74.77
C PRO A 373 15.17 -29.44 74.55
N GLY A 374 14.46 -28.80 73.63
CA GLY A 374 14.78 -27.45 73.14
C GLY A 374 13.57 -26.52 73.07
N ILE A 375 13.81 -25.23 72.85
CA ILE A 375 12.77 -24.19 72.71
C ILE A 375 12.92 -23.51 71.35
N CYS A 376 11.82 -23.40 70.60
CA CYS A 376 11.73 -22.63 69.38
C CYS A 376 10.83 -21.40 69.60
N ILE A 377 11.39 -20.20 69.45
CA ILE A 377 10.62 -18.96 69.45
C ILE A 377 10.31 -18.56 68.01
N ARG A 378 9.04 -18.42 67.68
CA ARG A 378 8.54 -17.89 66.40
C ARG A 378 8.18 -16.42 66.57
N LEU A 379 8.76 -15.55 65.74
CA LEU A 379 8.52 -14.09 65.81
C LEU A 379 7.24 -13.66 65.07
N TYR A 380 6.25 -14.53 65.04
CA TYR A 380 4.97 -14.34 64.35
C TYR A 380 3.86 -15.02 65.15
N ALA A 381 2.62 -14.56 64.97
CA ALA A 381 1.45 -15.05 65.71
C ALA A 381 1.14 -16.51 65.37
N GLU A 382 0.43 -17.19 66.27
CA GLU A 382 -0.05 -18.57 66.04
C GLU A 382 -1.07 -18.60 64.89
N ASP A 383 -1.99 -17.64 64.83
CA ASP A 383 -2.93 -17.49 63.71
C ASP A 383 -2.23 -17.30 62.35
N ASP A 384 -1.08 -16.60 62.31
CA ASP A 384 -0.26 -16.50 61.08
C ASP A 384 0.39 -17.84 60.73
N PHE A 385 0.85 -18.61 61.72
CA PHE A 385 1.35 -19.97 61.48
C PHE A 385 0.26 -20.86 60.85
N ASP A 386 -0.93 -20.87 61.45
CA ASP A 386 -2.05 -21.70 61.00
C ASP A 386 -2.58 -21.29 59.63
N GLY A 387 -2.52 -20.00 59.30
CA GLY A 387 -2.92 -19.45 58.00
C GLY A 387 -1.91 -19.69 56.86
N ARG A 388 -0.67 -20.11 57.14
CA ARG A 388 0.36 -20.36 56.11
C ARG A 388 0.09 -21.65 55.33
N ALA A 389 0.62 -21.70 54.12
CA ALA A 389 0.57 -22.91 53.29
C ALA A 389 1.23 -24.11 54.02
N PRO A 390 0.63 -25.32 53.96
CA PRO A 390 1.21 -26.50 54.60
C PRO A 390 2.61 -26.86 54.08
N PHE A 391 2.83 -26.71 52.78
CA PHE A 391 4.08 -27.06 52.10
C PHE A 391 4.59 -25.92 51.21
N THR A 392 5.91 -25.88 51.04
CA THR A 392 6.55 -24.95 50.09
C THR A 392 6.25 -25.40 48.65
N GLU A 393 5.92 -24.44 47.78
CA GLU A 393 5.60 -24.71 46.39
C GLU A 393 6.78 -25.40 45.64
N PRO A 394 6.53 -26.51 44.93
CA PRO A 394 7.56 -27.24 44.17
C PRO A 394 8.31 -26.37 43.17
N GLU A 395 9.59 -26.69 42.93
CA GLU A 395 10.42 -25.90 42.03
C GLU A 395 9.87 -25.83 40.59
N ILE A 396 9.23 -26.91 40.11
CA ILE A 396 8.62 -27.00 38.78
C ILE A 396 7.53 -25.93 38.54
N LEU A 397 6.84 -25.47 39.58
CA LEU A 397 5.77 -24.47 39.45
C LEU A 397 6.30 -23.03 39.45
N ARG A 398 7.54 -22.81 39.92
CA ARG A 398 8.11 -21.47 40.15
C ARG A 398 9.39 -21.17 39.35
N THR A 399 9.77 -22.04 38.42
CA THR A 399 10.96 -21.89 37.56
C THR A 399 10.63 -21.87 36.06
N ASN A 400 11.61 -21.56 35.23
CA ASN A 400 11.47 -21.64 33.77
C ASN A 400 11.62 -23.11 33.30
N LEU A 401 10.69 -23.58 32.48
CA LEU A 401 10.61 -24.98 32.05
C LEU A 401 11.35 -25.29 30.74
N ALA A 402 11.99 -24.32 30.09
CA ALA A 402 12.62 -24.53 28.77
C ALA A 402 13.67 -25.64 28.78
N SER A 403 14.48 -25.74 29.83
CA SER A 403 15.46 -26.84 29.97
C SER A 403 14.76 -28.20 30.05
N VAL A 404 13.68 -28.30 30.82
CA VAL A 404 12.89 -29.54 30.97
C VAL A 404 12.23 -29.92 29.66
N ILE A 405 11.55 -28.98 29.00
CA ILE A 405 10.89 -29.20 27.71
C ILE A 405 11.92 -29.65 26.68
N LEU A 406 13.09 -29.01 26.60
CA LEU A 406 14.17 -29.39 25.69
C LEU A 406 14.62 -30.83 25.92
N GLN A 407 14.83 -31.22 27.18
CA GLN A 407 15.23 -32.58 27.55
C GLN A 407 14.13 -33.60 27.24
N MET A 408 12.87 -33.30 27.55
CA MET A 408 11.72 -34.18 27.26
C MET A 408 11.56 -34.43 25.78
N THR A 409 11.63 -33.38 24.97
CA THR A 409 11.50 -33.47 23.52
C THR A 409 12.70 -34.23 22.91
N ALA A 410 13.92 -34.05 23.44
CA ALA A 410 15.10 -34.81 23.00
C ALA A 410 15.00 -36.31 23.34
N ILE A 411 14.46 -36.63 24.52
CA ILE A 411 14.22 -38.01 24.96
C ILE A 411 12.93 -38.57 24.31
N GLY A 412 12.07 -37.74 23.74
CA GLY A 412 10.82 -38.17 23.10
C GLY A 412 9.79 -38.68 24.12
N LEU A 413 9.63 -37.98 25.24
CA LEU A 413 8.71 -38.34 26.34
C LEU A 413 7.26 -37.86 26.14
N GLY A 414 6.97 -37.27 24.97
CA GLY A 414 5.65 -36.74 24.65
C GLY A 414 5.43 -35.33 25.17
N ASP A 415 4.16 -34.92 25.19
CA ASP A 415 3.74 -33.61 25.67
C ASP A 415 4.03 -33.45 27.17
N VAL A 416 4.61 -32.31 27.54
CA VAL A 416 4.90 -31.94 28.94
C VAL A 416 3.63 -31.85 29.76
N ALA A 417 2.52 -31.41 29.17
CA ALA A 417 1.24 -31.35 29.87
C ALA A 417 0.65 -32.74 30.18
N ALA A 418 0.97 -33.75 29.37
CA ALA A 418 0.53 -35.14 29.55
C ALA A 418 1.53 -36.00 30.34
N PHE A 419 2.71 -35.45 30.65
CA PHE A 419 3.71 -36.16 31.43
C PHE A 419 3.26 -36.28 32.89
N PRO A 420 3.42 -37.44 33.53
CA PRO A 420 2.94 -37.67 34.89
C PRO A 420 3.89 -36.99 35.87
N PHE A 421 3.80 -35.68 36.02
CA PHE A 421 4.43 -34.99 37.16
C PHE A 421 3.59 -35.22 38.43
N LEU A 422 4.25 -35.16 39.59
CA LEU A 422 3.54 -35.26 40.88
C LEU A 422 2.52 -34.10 41.03
N GLU A 423 2.96 -32.90 40.66
CA GLU A 423 2.13 -31.73 40.47
C GLU A 423 2.48 -31.11 39.11
N PRO A 424 1.56 -31.17 38.12
CA PRO A 424 1.85 -30.69 36.78
C PRO A 424 1.99 -29.16 36.75
N PRO A 425 2.92 -28.62 35.94
CA PRO A 425 3.01 -27.19 35.74
C PRO A 425 1.79 -26.64 35.01
N GLU A 426 1.45 -25.38 35.27
CA GLU A 426 0.41 -24.68 34.52
C GLU A 426 0.72 -24.65 33.02
N ALA A 427 -0.30 -24.78 32.16
CA ALA A 427 -0.15 -24.67 30.71
C ALA A 427 0.48 -23.34 30.27
N SER A 428 0.29 -22.27 31.05
CA SER A 428 0.94 -20.99 30.83
C SER A 428 2.47 -21.07 30.95
N ALA A 429 3.00 -21.81 31.93
CA ALA A 429 4.43 -21.99 32.17
C ALA A 429 5.07 -22.91 31.11
N VAL A 430 4.33 -23.93 30.64
CA VAL A 430 4.78 -24.79 29.52
C VAL A 430 4.95 -23.96 28.25
N ARG A 431 3.91 -23.22 27.84
CA ARG A 431 3.97 -22.30 26.69
C ARG A 431 5.09 -21.28 26.82
N ASP A 432 5.30 -20.76 28.02
CA ASP A 432 6.37 -19.80 28.31
C ASP A 432 7.77 -20.37 28.02
N GLY A 433 8.01 -21.62 28.43
CA GLY A 433 9.25 -22.35 28.16
C GLY A 433 9.40 -22.73 26.68
N GLU A 434 8.31 -23.13 26.02
CA GLU A 434 8.29 -23.38 24.58
C GLU A 434 8.65 -22.14 23.76
N LEU A 435 8.08 -20.98 24.10
CA LEU A 435 8.41 -19.70 23.47
C LEU A 435 9.88 -19.31 23.64
N LEU A 436 10.50 -19.68 24.77
CA LEU A 436 11.95 -19.51 24.93
C LEU A 436 12.72 -20.46 24.01
N LEU A 437 12.29 -21.70 23.85
CA LEU A 437 12.94 -22.61 22.91
C LEU A 437 12.74 -22.16 21.45
N ASP A 438 11.61 -21.56 21.10
CA ASP A 438 11.41 -20.88 19.80
C ASP A 438 12.36 -19.68 19.65
N GLU A 439 12.51 -18.87 20.70
CA GLU A 439 13.48 -17.74 20.74
C GLU A 439 14.90 -18.21 20.40
N LEU A 440 15.30 -19.36 20.93
CA LEU A 440 16.62 -19.95 20.70
C LEU A 440 16.73 -20.70 19.36
N GLY A 441 15.63 -20.83 18.61
CA GLY A 441 15.57 -21.62 17.37
C GLY A 441 15.70 -23.14 17.62
N ALA A 442 15.32 -23.61 18.80
CA ALA A 442 15.47 -24.99 19.24
C ALA A 442 14.29 -25.91 18.84
N LEU A 443 13.11 -25.34 18.58
CA LEU A 443 11.90 -26.06 18.16
C LEU A 443 11.52 -25.74 16.72
N GLU A 444 11.00 -26.73 16.01
CA GLU A 444 10.38 -26.55 14.69
C GLU A 444 9.03 -25.79 14.86
N PRO A 445 8.56 -25.10 13.80
CA PRO A 445 7.25 -24.47 13.80
C PRO A 445 6.16 -25.46 14.22
N ALA A 446 5.24 -25.00 15.08
CA ALA A 446 4.15 -25.84 15.54
C ALA A 446 3.25 -26.26 14.38
N VAL A 447 2.97 -27.56 14.27
CA VAL A 447 1.98 -28.12 13.35
C VAL A 447 0.79 -28.57 14.21
N PRO A 448 -0.46 -28.20 13.87
CA PRO A 448 -1.64 -28.66 14.61
C PRO A 448 -1.64 -30.19 14.77
N ASP A 449 -2.04 -30.65 15.96
CA ASP A 449 -2.18 -32.07 16.33
C ASP A 449 -0.90 -32.94 16.23
N GLN A 450 0.28 -32.32 16.17
CA GLN A 450 1.56 -33.04 16.21
C GLN A 450 2.45 -32.57 17.36
N PRO A 451 3.20 -33.49 18.00
CA PRO A 451 4.17 -33.11 19.02
C PRO A 451 5.28 -32.27 18.38
N ARG A 452 5.67 -31.21 19.08
CA ARG A 452 6.76 -30.32 18.68
C ARG A 452 8.06 -31.10 18.56
N ARG A 453 8.86 -30.78 17.53
CA ARG A 453 10.13 -31.46 17.23
C ARG A 453 11.29 -30.50 17.42
N LEU A 454 12.46 -31.07 17.74
CA LEU A 454 13.69 -30.31 17.85
C LEU A 454 14.33 -30.04 16.49
N THR A 455 14.71 -28.78 16.26
CA THR A 455 15.59 -28.40 15.15
C THR A 455 16.98 -29.03 15.33
N GLU A 456 17.87 -28.83 14.35
CA GLU A 456 19.27 -29.21 14.53
C GLU A 456 19.94 -28.48 15.70
N ILE A 457 19.65 -27.19 15.88
CA ILE A 457 20.11 -26.41 17.03
C ILE A 457 19.56 -27.03 18.32
N GLY A 458 18.26 -27.33 18.39
CA GLY A 458 17.65 -27.95 19.57
C GLY A 458 18.27 -29.30 19.94
N ARG A 459 18.55 -30.15 18.95
CA ARG A 459 19.23 -31.45 19.17
C ARG A 459 20.65 -31.28 19.71
N ARG A 460 21.39 -30.27 19.24
CA ARG A 460 22.74 -29.96 19.76
C ARG A 460 22.66 -29.37 21.18
N LEU A 461 21.72 -28.45 21.43
CA LEU A 461 21.50 -27.85 22.74
C LEU A 461 21.17 -28.89 23.82
N ALA A 462 20.31 -29.87 23.51
CA ALA A 462 19.92 -30.90 24.47
C ALA A 462 21.11 -31.72 25.00
N ARG A 463 22.21 -31.82 24.22
CA ARG A 463 23.43 -32.55 24.61
C ARG A 463 24.37 -31.73 25.50
N LEU A 464 24.11 -30.44 25.69
CA LEU A 464 24.96 -29.54 26.50
C LEU A 464 24.49 -29.53 27.97
N PRO A 465 25.41 -29.60 28.95
CA PRO A 465 25.07 -29.64 30.38
C PRO A 465 24.90 -28.23 30.99
N VAL A 466 24.20 -27.34 30.29
CA VAL A 466 23.96 -25.94 30.71
C VAL A 466 22.55 -25.50 30.32
N ASP A 467 22.11 -24.36 30.86
CA ASP A 467 20.86 -23.72 30.47
C ASP A 467 20.79 -23.51 28.94
N PRO A 468 19.63 -23.73 28.29
CA PRO A 468 19.49 -23.60 26.84
C PRO A 468 19.98 -22.25 26.28
N ARG A 469 19.80 -21.13 27.00
CA ARG A 469 20.29 -19.81 26.56
C ARG A 469 21.81 -19.81 26.49
N LEU A 470 22.46 -20.30 27.55
CA LEU A 470 23.92 -20.40 27.63
C LEU A 470 24.46 -21.37 26.59
N GLY A 471 23.79 -22.50 26.37
CA GLY A 471 24.11 -23.45 25.30
C GLY A 471 24.05 -22.80 23.92
N ARG A 472 23.04 -21.97 23.66
CA ARG A 472 22.86 -21.25 22.38
C ARG A 472 24.01 -20.31 22.10
N MET A 473 24.57 -19.67 23.13
CA MET A 473 25.75 -18.80 23.00
C MET A 473 26.96 -19.59 22.52
N VAL A 474 27.22 -20.74 23.13
CA VAL A 474 28.37 -21.57 22.79
C VAL A 474 28.23 -22.17 21.38
N LEU A 475 27.01 -22.52 20.95
CA LEU A 475 26.77 -22.96 19.57
C LEU A 475 26.95 -21.83 18.55
N GLU A 476 26.51 -20.60 18.85
CA GLU A 476 26.74 -19.45 17.96
C GLU A 476 28.24 -19.13 17.83
N ALA A 477 28.99 -19.33 18.91
CA ALA A 477 30.41 -19.04 18.94
C ALA A 477 31.23 -19.85 17.91
N GLU A 478 30.72 -20.99 17.45
CA GLU A 478 31.29 -21.76 16.34
C GLU A 478 31.24 -20.97 15.03
N GLN A 479 30.07 -20.40 14.68
CA GLN A 479 29.88 -19.62 13.46
C GLN A 479 30.69 -18.31 13.48
N ARG A 480 30.95 -17.78 14.68
CA ARG A 480 31.66 -16.51 14.90
C ARG A 480 33.15 -16.69 15.22
N ASN A 481 33.67 -17.92 15.19
CA ASN A 481 35.06 -18.28 15.51
C ASN A 481 35.55 -17.76 16.87
N CYS A 482 34.71 -17.79 17.91
CA CYS A 482 35.03 -17.30 19.25
C CYS A 482 34.68 -18.30 20.38
N VAL A 483 34.64 -19.60 20.04
CA VAL A 483 34.21 -20.70 20.94
C VAL A 483 34.93 -20.71 22.27
N HIS A 484 36.26 -20.53 22.30
CA HIS A 484 37.04 -20.52 23.54
C HIS A 484 36.54 -19.44 24.52
N ASP A 485 36.43 -18.21 24.04
CA ASP A 485 36.12 -17.04 24.86
C ASP A 485 34.68 -17.09 25.37
N VAL A 486 33.75 -17.51 24.52
CA VAL A 486 32.35 -17.69 24.91
C VAL A 486 32.18 -18.83 25.90
N MET A 487 32.91 -19.95 25.75
CA MET A 487 32.90 -21.03 26.75
C MET A 487 33.39 -20.55 28.12
N VAL A 488 34.43 -19.70 28.16
CA VAL A 488 34.92 -19.11 29.41
C VAL A 488 33.81 -18.27 30.06
N ILE A 489 33.16 -17.41 29.30
CA ILE A 489 32.09 -16.54 29.79
C ILE A 489 30.88 -17.35 30.24
N VAL A 490 30.42 -18.31 29.44
CA VAL A 490 29.28 -19.18 29.78
C VAL A 490 29.55 -20.01 31.03
N ALA A 491 30.78 -20.52 31.20
CA ALA A 491 31.17 -21.19 32.43
C ALA A 491 31.12 -20.24 33.64
N ALA A 492 31.50 -18.97 33.47
CA ALA A 492 31.42 -17.97 34.52
C ALA A 492 29.97 -17.61 34.90
N LEU A 493 29.09 -17.49 33.90
CA LEU A 493 27.67 -17.17 34.09
C LEU A 493 26.88 -18.32 34.75
N SER A 494 27.40 -19.55 34.67
CA SER A 494 26.78 -20.73 35.27
C SER A 494 27.14 -20.97 36.74
N ILE A 495 28.06 -20.18 37.29
CA ILE A 495 28.54 -20.30 38.67
C ILE A 495 28.35 -18.98 39.40
N GLN A 496 28.52 -19.01 40.73
CA GLN A 496 28.60 -17.77 41.49
C GLN A 496 29.89 -17.00 41.16
N ASP A 497 29.82 -15.66 41.12
CA ASP A 497 31.00 -14.82 40.85
C ASP A 497 32.17 -15.20 41.77
N PRO A 498 33.36 -15.50 41.21
CA PRO A 498 34.55 -15.78 42.00
C PRO A 498 35.07 -14.54 42.75
N ARG A 499 34.69 -13.32 42.36
CA ARG A 499 35.09 -12.08 43.04
C ARG A 499 34.32 -11.91 44.34
N GLU A 500 35.06 -11.65 45.41
CA GLU A 500 34.55 -11.35 46.74
C GLU A 500 34.68 -9.85 47.02
N ARG A 501 33.68 -9.27 47.68
CA ARG A 501 33.70 -7.86 48.10
C ARG A 501 33.32 -7.78 49.58
N PRO A 502 34.22 -8.16 50.50
CA PRO A 502 33.96 -8.08 51.93
C PRO A 502 33.63 -6.64 52.34
N GLN A 503 32.65 -6.43 53.21
CA GLN A 503 32.15 -5.11 53.55
C GLN A 503 33.25 -4.17 54.06
N GLU A 504 34.10 -4.66 54.98
CA GLU A 504 35.24 -3.91 55.54
C GLU A 504 36.32 -3.55 54.51
N LYS A 505 36.47 -4.36 53.45
CA LYS A 505 37.53 -4.22 52.44
C LYS A 505 36.98 -3.96 51.05
N ARG A 506 35.75 -3.44 50.97
CA ARG A 506 35.00 -3.30 49.72
C ARG A 506 35.73 -2.40 48.74
N GLN A 507 36.21 -1.25 49.19
CA GLN A 507 36.96 -0.31 48.34
C GLN A 507 38.24 -0.94 47.77
N GLN A 508 39.00 -1.67 48.61
CA GLN A 508 40.22 -2.35 48.19
C GLN A 508 39.95 -3.46 47.17
N ALA A 509 38.90 -4.26 47.38
CA ALA A 509 38.46 -5.28 46.44
C ALA A 509 38.03 -4.65 45.10
N ASP A 510 37.25 -3.58 45.15
CA ASP A 510 36.78 -2.85 43.97
C ASP A 510 37.95 -2.26 43.16
N ASP A 511 38.96 -1.69 43.82
CA ASP A 511 40.16 -1.15 43.18
C ASP A 511 40.99 -2.25 42.50
N LEU A 512 41.17 -3.41 43.17
CA LEU A 512 41.88 -4.56 42.59
C LEU A 512 41.13 -5.19 41.42
N HIS A 513 39.80 -5.23 41.47
CA HIS A 513 38.98 -5.84 40.42
C HIS A 513 38.82 -4.91 39.21
N ARG A 514 38.90 -3.59 39.40
CA ARG A 514 38.79 -2.58 38.32
C ARG A 514 39.82 -2.75 37.21
N ARG A 515 41.00 -3.32 37.50
CA ARG A 515 42.03 -3.59 36.47
C ARG A 515 41.57 -4.58 35.39
N PHE A 516 40.49 -5.32 35.62
CA PHE A 516 39.89 -6.24 34.66
C PHE A 516 38.73 -5.61 33.88
N ASP A 517 38.39 -4.34 34.15
CA ASP A 517 37.31 -3.65 33.45
C ASP A 517 37.68 -3.49 31.97
N VAL A 518 36.79 -3.96 31.10
CA VAL A 518 36.90 -3.77 29.66
C VAL A 518 35.86 -2.72 29.25
N PRO A 519 36.26 -1.63 28.56
CA PRO A 519 35.32 -0.60 28.14
C PRO A 519 34.11 -1.18 27.42
N GLY A 520 32.91 -0.84 27.89
CA GLY A 520 31.66 -1.28 27.28
C GLY A 520 31.28 -2.75 27.50
N SER A 521 32.00 -3.55 28.32
CA SER A 521 31.66 -4.96 28.50
C SER A 521 32.12 -5.58 29.82
N GLU A 522 31.19 -5.91 30.71
CA GLU A 522 31.48 -6.74 31.91
C GLU A 522 31.69 -8.22 31.57
N LEU A 523 31.23 -8.66 30.39
CA LEU A 523 31.40 -10.04 29.93
C LEU A 523 32.85 -10.27 29.47
N LEU A 524 33.46 -9.29 28.81
CA LEU A 524 34.87 -9.34 28.46
C LEU A 524 35.76 -9.12 29.69
N SER A 525 35.28 -8.44 30.73
CA SER A 525 35.97 -8.39 32.02
C SER A 525 36.13 -9.75 32.69
N LEU A 526 35.18 -10.67 32.51
CA LEU A 526 35.33 -12.05 32.96
C LEU A 526 36.45 -12.75 32.18
N LEU A 527 36.54 -12.54 30.87
CA LEU A 527 37.62 -13.09 30.06
C LEU A 527 39.00 -12.54 30.47
N ALA A 528 39.09 -11.23 30.73
CA ALA A 528 40.32 -10.61 31.24
C ALA A 528 40.75 -11.19 32.59
N LEU A 529 39.81 -11.39 33.53
CA LEU A 529 40.07 -12.04 34.80
C LEU A 529 40.54 -13.50 34.61
N TRP A 530 39.89 -14.25 33.71
CA TRP A 530 40.27 -15.63 33.40
C TRP A 530 41.70 -15.74 32.86
N ASN A 531 42.06 -14.88 31.90
CA ASN A 531 43.40 -14.88 31.30
C ASN A 531 44.47 -14.58 32.35
N HIS A 532 44.27 -13.54 33.19
CA HIS A 532 45.15 -13.25 34.31
C HIS A 532 45.30 -14.45 35.27
N LEU A 533 44.20 -15.12 35.60
CA LEU A 533 44.26 -16.31 36.47
C LEU A 533 45.02 -17.46 35.82
N ARG A 534 44.84 -17.69 34.51
CA ARG A 534 45.56 -18.74 33.77
C ARG A 534 47.06 -18.46 33.69
N ASP A 535 47.45 -17.22 33.43
CA ASP A 535 48.87 -16.84 33.37
C ASP A 535 49.53 -17.02 34.74
N ARG A 536 48.90 -16.52 35.80
CA ARG A 536 49.42 -16.69 37.17
C ARG A 536 49.45 -18.13 37.63
N GLN A 537 48.51 -18.97 37.19
CA GLN A 537 48.51 -20.40 37.52
C GLN A 537 49.63 -21.18 36.80
N ARG A 538 50.08 -20.71 35.62
CA ARG A 538 51.24 -21.27 34.92
C ARG A 538 52.56 -20.88 35.59
N GLU A 539 52.64 -19.66 36.14
CA GLU A 539 53.82 -19.13 36.79
C GLU A 539 54.01 -19.60 38.25
N LEU A 540 52.91 -19.83 38.97
CA LEU A 540 52.93 -20.07 40.42
C LEU A 540 52.68 -21.54 40.76
N SER A 541 53.28 -22.01 41.85
CA SER A 541 52.88 -23.28 42.47
C SER A 541 51.42 -23.22 42.96
N SER A 542 50.76 -24.38 43.10
CA SER A 542 49.35 -24.47 43.56
C SER A 542 49.10 -23.72 44.89
N ASN A 543 50.04 -23.79 45.83
CA ASN A 543 49.94 -23.09 47.12
C ASN A 543 50.10 -21.56 46.97
N GLN A 544 51.04 -21.11 46.13
CA GLN A 544 51.22 -19.68 45.85
C GLN A 544 50.03 -19.09 45.11
N PHE A 545 49.46 -19.83 44.13
CA PHE A 545 48.26 -19.42 43.41
C PHE A 545 47.04 -19.29 44.34
N ARG A 546 46.86 -20.22 45.29
CA ARG A 546 45.79 -20.12 46.30
C ARG A 546 45.96 -18.89 47.20
N LYS A 547 47.20 -18.56 47.60
CA LYS A 547 47.50 -17.32 48.36
C LYS A 547 47.22 -16.06 47.53
N LEU A 548 47.57 -16.07 46.24
CA LEU A 548 47.28 -14.97 45.31
C LEU A 548 45.76 -14.72 45.20
N CYS A 549 44.96 -15.77 45.00
CA CYS A 549 43.51 -15.65 44.92
C CYS A 549 42.95 -14.94 46.16
N ARG A 550 43.37 -15.38 47.36
CA ARG A 550 42.96 -14.75 48.63
C ARG A 550 43.39 -13.29 48.73
N ALA A 551 44.63 -12.97 48.35
CA ALA A 551 45.16 -11.60 48.36
C ALA A 551 44.43 -10.66 47.38
N GLN A 552 43.82 -11.21 46.34
CA GLN A 552 43.10 -10.47 45.30
C GLN A 552 41.57 -10.52 45.47
N PHE A 553 41.08 -10.97 46.63
CA PHE A 553 39.65 -11.14 46.93
C PHE A 553 38.94 -12.01 45.88
N LEU A 554 39.56 -13.15 45.55
CA LEU A 554 39.02 -14.18 44.66
C LEU A 554 38.84 -15.49 45.43
N ASN A 555 37.65 -16.06 45.35
CA ASN A 555 37.34 -17.35 45.94
C ASN A 555 37.99 -18.48 45.13
N TYR A 556 39.04 -19.09 45.67
CA TYR A 556 39.79 -20.16 44.99
C TYR A 556 38.92 -21.36 44.58
N LEU A 557 37.91 -21.73 45.38
CA LEU A 557 37.04 -22.86 45.06
C LEU A 557 36.12 -22.54 43.88
N ARG A 558 35.57 -21.32 43.81
CA ARG A 558 34.78 -20.86 42.64
C ARG A 558 35.65 -20.72 41.39
N VAL A 559 36.91 -20.29 41.54
CA VAL A 559 37.86 -20.28 40.41
C VAL A 559 38.10 -21.70 39.90
N ARG A 560 38.29 -22.66 40.79
CA ARG A 560 38.43 -24.07 40.39
C ARG A 560 37.15 -24.60 39.73
N GLU A 561 35.98 -24.30 40.30
CA GLU A 561 34.69 -24.67 39.72
C GLU A 561 34.49 -24.10 38.31
N TRP A 562 34.89 -22.84 38.10
CA TRP A 562 34.89 -22.20 36.78
C TRP A 562 35.76 -22.98 35.79
N GLN A 563 36.96 -23.39 36.21
CA GLN A 563 37.89 -24.17 35.39
C GLN A 563 37.37 -25.57 35.06
N ASP A 564 36.74 -26.23 36.03
CA ASP A 564 36.15 -27.55 35.88
C ASP A 564 34.96 -27.51 34.91
N LEU A 565 34.11 -26.47 35.03
CA LEU A 565 32.97 -26.27 34.13
C LEU A 565 33.40 -25.95 32.70
N PHE A 566 34.39 -25.07 32.52
CA PHE A 566 34.98 -24.83 31.21
C PHE A 566 35.50 -26.13 30.58
N SER A 567 36.18 -26.98 31.37
CA SER A 567 36.70 -28.26 30.90
C SER A 567 35.59 -29.27 30.56
N GLN A 568 34.46 -29.23 31.27
CA GLN A 568 33.27 -30.02 30.94
C GLN A 568 32.62 -29.54 29.63
N LEU A 569 32.43 -28.23 29.48
CA LEU A 569 31.90 -27.64 28.26
C LEU A 569 32.78 -27.97 27.07
N ARG A 570 34.11 -27.82 27.20
CA ARG A 570 35.06 -28.20 26.14
C ARG A 570 34.94 -29.67 25.72
N ARG A 571 34.74 -30.59 26.67
CA ARG A 571 34.50 -32.01 26.38
C ARG A 571 33.17 -32.23 25.66
N ALA A 572 32.09 -31.65 26.17
CA ALA A 572 30.76 -31.76 25.56
C ALA A 572 30.72 -31.17 24.13
N MET A 573 31.41 -30.06 23.90
CA MET A 573 31.58 -29.44 22.60
C MET A 573 32.43 -30.30 21.66
N GLY A 574 33.49 -30.94 22.17
CA GLY A 574 34.28 -31.92 21.43
C GLY A 574 33.46 -33.12 20.96
N ASP A 575 32.56 -33.64 21.81
CA ASP A 575 31.62 -34.73 21.46
C ASP A 575 30.58 -34.31 20.39
N LEU A 576 30.42 -33.01 20.15
CA LEU A 576 29.61 -32.43 19.07
C LEU A 576 30.44 -32.10 17.81
N GLY A 577 31.75 -32.36 17.83
CA GLY A 577 32.67 -32.04 16.73
C GLY A 577 33.16 -30.59 16.72
N ILE A 578 32.83 -29.80 17.73
CA ILE A 578 33.12 -28.37 17.79
C ILE A 578 34.44 -28.16 18.53
N ARG A 579 35.39 -27.44 17.91
CA ARG A 579 36.72 -27.21 18.49
C ARG A 579 36.96 -25.72 18.73
N PRO A 580 37.58 -25.34 19.86
CA PRO A 580 38.01 -23.97 20.06
C PRO A 580 39.12 -23.60 19.07
N GLY A 581 39.01 -22.41 18.47
CA GLY A 581 40.08 -21.82 17.67
C GLY A 581 41.32 -21.48 18.50
N ALA A 582 42.45 -21.26 17.82
CA ALA A 582 43.73 -20.93 18.46
C ALA A 582 43.87 -19.44 18.84
N GLU A 583 43.18 -18.56 18.12
CA GLU A 583 43.23 -17.11 18.32
C GLU A 583 42.04 -16.61 19.15
N ALA A 584 42.23 -15.47 19.84
CA ALA A 584 41.16 -14.80 20.55
C ALA A 584 40.13 -14.24 19.55
N GLY A 585 38.85 -14.41 19.84
CA GLY A 585 37.79 -13.89 19.01
C GLY A 585 37.72 -12.36 19.05
N HIS A 586 37.29 -11.74 17.95
CA HIS A 586 36.99 -10.31 17.94
C HIS A 586 35.91 -9.99 19.00
N PRO A 587 36.03 -8.91 19.80
CA PRO A 587 35.06 -8.55 20.84
C PRO A 587 33.60 -8.57 20.37
N ASP A 588 33.32 -8.02 19.19
CA ASP A 588 31.97 -8.01 18.62
C ASP A 588 31.46 -9.42 18.31
N ASN A 589 32.32 -10.33 17.85
CA ASN A 589 31.95 -11.73 17.60
C ASN A 589 31.58 -12.45 18.90
N VAL A 590 32.30 -12.17 19.99
CA VAL A 590 31.98 -12.68 21.33
C VAL A 590 30.63 -12.14 21.79
N HIS A 591 30.38 -10.84 21.60
CA HIS A 591 29.10 -10.22 21.98
C HIS A 591 27.93 -10.74 21.15
N GLN A 592 28.08 -10.89 19.83
CA GLN A 592 27.06 -11.47 18.96
C GLN A 592 26.75 -12.92 19.35
N ALA A 593 27.78 -13.72 19.66
CA ALA A 593 27.57 -15.07 20.15
C ALA A 593 26.79 -15.11 21.46
N ILE A 594 27.11 -14.25 22.42
CA ILE A 594 26.38 -14.15 23.69
C ILE A 594 24.95 -13.63 23.48
N LEU A 595 24.77 -12.65 22.59
CA LEU A 595 23.47 -12.07 22.26
C LEU A 595 22.48 -13.12 21.73
N ALA A 596 22.95 -14.17 21.03
CA ALA A 596 22.11 -15.25 20.54
C ALA A 596 21.33 -15.98 21.66
N GLY A 597 21.86 -16.02 22.89
CA GLY A 597 21.15 -16.56 24.07
C GLY A 597 20.32 -15.52 24.83
N LEU A 598 20.49 -14.23 24.54
CA LEU A 598 19.98 -13.09 25.31
C LEU A 598 19.11 -12.14 24.48
N LEU A 599 18.50 -12.63 23.40
CA LEU A 599 17.69 -11.81 22.47
C LEU A 599 16.53 -11.07 23.17
N SER A 600 15.98 -11.64 24.26
CA SER A 600 15.00 -10.94 25.10
C SER A 600 15.58 -9.99 26.14
N GLN A 601 16.89 -10.02 26.41
CA GLN A 601 17.54 -9.26 27.48
C GLN A 601 18.33 -8.07 26.95
N ILE A 602 17.83 -7.45 25.87
CA ILE A 602 18.36 -6.21 25.32
C ILE A 602 17.56 -4.99 25.77
N GLY A 603 18.20 -3.83 25.78
CA GLY A 603 17.51 -2.58 26.02
C GLY A 603 18.17 -1.36 25.37
N MET A 604 17.33 -0.40 25.01
CA MET A 604 17.72 0.92 24.52
C MET A 604 17.56 1.93 25.65
N ARG A 605 18.63 2.67 25.94
CA ARG A 605 18.59 3.75 26.93
C ARG A 605 17.63 4.85 26.47
N ASP A 606 16.83 5.34 27.41
CA ASP A 606 16.08 6.57 27.21
C ASP A 606 17.05 7.76 26.97
N ARG A 607 16.61 8.79 26.27
CA ARG A 607 17.45 9.97 25.97
C ARG A 607 17.66 10.82 27.23
N GLU A 608 16.66 10.91 28.09
CA GLU A 608 16.64 11.82 29.24
C GLU A 608 17.00 11.13 30.56
N THR A 609 16.74 9.82 30.67
CA THR A 609 16.94 9.07 31.92
C THR A 609 18.01 7.98 31.78
N ARG A 610 18.51 7.46 32.91
CA ARG A 610 19.40 6.28 32.94
C ARG A 610 18.63 4.94 32.82
N VAL A 611 17.34 5.00 32.56
CA VAL A 611 16.47 3.83 32.41
C VAL A 611 16.53 3.32 30.98
N PHE A 612 16.52 2.00 30.82
CA PHE A 612 16.50 1.31 29.54
C PHE A 612 15.10 0.77 29.26
N ARG A 613 14.62 0.98 28.03
CA ARG A 613 13.46 0.31 27.47
C ARG A 613 13.92 -1.02 26.88
N GLY A 614 13.47 -2.11 27.48
CA GLY A 614 13.76 -3.48 27.04
C GLY A 614 12.66 -4.08 26.18
N THR A 615 12.88 -5.33 25.79
CA THR A 615 11.86 -6.13 25.09
C THR A 615 10.60 -6.33 25.96
N ARG A 616 9.46 -6.59 25.32
CA ARG A 616 8.17 -6.87 26.01
C ARG A 616 7.74 -5.77 27.00
N GLY A 617 8.16 -4.53 26.75
CA GLY A 617 7.84 -3.36 27.59
C GLY A 617 8.58 -3.31 28.93
N ALA A 618 9.62 -4.13 29.14
CA ALA A 618 10.42 -4.09 30.35
C ALA A 618 11.14 -2.73 30.50
N ARG A 619 11.29 -2.27 31.75
CA ARG A 619 12.08 -1.09 32.09
C ARG A 619 13.09 -1.47 33.16
N PHE A 620 14.37 -1.21 32.91
CA PHE A 620 15.44 -1.60 33.82
C PHE A 620 16.56 -0.57 33.91
N SER A 621 17.32 -0.62 34.99
CA SER A 621 18.52 0.20 35.20
C SER A 621 19.75 -0.68 35.36
N ILE A 622 20.93 -0.20 34.96
CA ILE A 622 22.19 -0.93 35.19
C ILE A 622 22.54 -0.86 36.69
N ALA A 623 22.87 -2.01 37.29
CA ALA A 623 23.20 -2.11 38.71
C ALA A 623 24.40 -1.21 39.07
N ALA A 624 24.34 -0.54 40.23
CA ALA A 624 25.35 0.44 40.65
C ALA A 624 26.78 -0.12 40.75
N GLY A 625 26.94 -1.43 40.97
CA GLY A 625 28.24 -2.11 41.00
C GLY A 625 28.88 -2.39 39.64
N SER A 626 28.17 -2.11 38.54
CA SER A 626 28.65 -2.30 37.17
C SER A 626 29.58 -1.17 36.72
N SER A 627 30.63 -1.51 35.98
CA SER A 627 31.53 -0.52 35.37
C SER A 627 30.80 0.36 34.33
N LEU A 628 29.72 -0.14 33.71
CA LEU A 628 28.92 0.59 32.73
C LEU A 628 27.90 1.55 33.38
N ALA A 629 27.63 1.45 34.68
CA ALA A 629 26.63 2.29 35.35
C ALA A 629 27.01 3.79 35.35
N ARG A 630 28.30 4.10 35.29
CA ARG A 630 28.83 5.48 35.25
C ARG A 630 28.61 6.15 33.90
N ARG A 631 28.82 5.41 32.80
CA ARG A 631 28.66 5.87 31.41
C ARG A 631 27.89 4.81 30.61
N PRO A 632 26.56 4.75 30.78
CA PRO A 632 25.75 3.70 30.17
C PRO A 632 25.71 3.85 28.64
N PRO A 633 25.95 2.80 27.84
CA PRO A 633 25.83 2.87 26.38
C PRO A 633 24.37 3.08 25.95
N ARG A 634 24.15 3.45 24.68
CA ARG A 634 22.79 3.60 24.12
C ARG A 634 22.05 2.27 24.04
N TRP A 635 22.76 1.20 23.68
CA TRP A 635 22.21 -0.14 23.54
C TRP A 635 23.03 -1.12 24.37
N VAL A 636 22.32 -1.98 25.10
CA VAL A 636 22.96 -3.00 25.95
C VAL A 636 22.24 -4.33 25.85
N MET A 637 23.00 -5.40 26.06
CA MET A 637 22.47 -6.68 26.53
C MET A 637 22.84 -6.89 28.00
N ALA A 638 21.97 -7.56 28.74
CA ALA A 638 22.22 -7.98 30.11
C ALA A 638 22.20 -9.52 30.17
N ALA A 639 23.20 -10.14 30.79
CA ALA A 639 23.14 -11.59 31.01
C ALA A 639 22.18 -11.95 32.16
N GLU A 640 21.94 -11.02 33.08
CA GLU A 640 21.01 -11.18 34.19
C GLU A 640 20.13 -9.94 34.34
N LEU A 641 18.82 -10.15 34.35
CA LEU A 641 17.81 -9.18 34.77
C LEU A 641 17.18 -9.69 36.07
N VAL A 642 17.38 -8.96 37.17
CA VAL A 642 16.89 -9.35 38.51
C VAL A 642 15.99 -8.25 39.05
N GLU A 643 14.78 -8.62 39.46
CA GLU A 643 13.83 -7.70 40.07
C GLU A 643 13.98 -7.69 41.60
N THR A 644 14.25 -6.51 42.16
CA THR A 644 14.19 -6.26 43.62
C THR A 644 13.13 -5.21 43.91
N ASN A 645 13.51 -3.93 44.05
CA ASN A 645 12.60 -2.78 44.08
C ASN A 645 12.28 -2.25 42.67
N GLN A 646 13.18 -2.50 41.72
CA GLN A 646 13.04 -2.29 40.29
C GLN A 646 13.85 -3.39 39.57
N ILE A 647 13.76 -3.45 38.24
CA ILE A 647 14.56 -4.39 37.45
C ILE A 647 15.99 -3.85 37.31
N TRP A 648 16.95 -4.65 37.75
CA TRP A 648 18.37 -4.34 37.66
C TRP A 648 19.06 -5.25 36.65
N ALA A 649 19.77 -4.65 35.70
CA ALA A 649 20.66 -5.34 34.78
C ALA A 649 22.05 -5.55 35.39
N ARG A 650 22.56 -6.78 35.33
CA ARG A 650 23.91 -7.18 35.76
C ARG A 650 24.60 -7.88 34.60
N ARG A 651 25.94 -7.89 34.61
CA ARG A 651 26.77 -8.51 33.55
C ARG A 651 26.44 -7.92 32.18
N VAL A 652 26.55 -6.59 32.09
CA VAL A 652 26.07 -5.82 30.95
C VAL A 652 27.17 -5.65 29.92
N ALA A 653 26.79 -5.68 28.64
CA ALA A 653 27.66 -5.33 27.53
C ALA A 653 26.95 -4.45 26.52
N ALA A 654 27.69 -3.53 25.90
CA ALA A 654 27.23 -2.73 24.77
C ALA A 654 27.01 -3.62 23.54
N ILE A 655 25.98 -3.33 22.77
CA ILE A 655 25.67 -4.05 21.52
C ILE A 655 25.26 -3.07 20.42
N GLN A 656 25.30 -3.54 19.18
CA GLN A 656 24.60 -2.90 18.06
C GLN A 656 23.24 -3.62 17.86
N PRO A 657 22.12 -2.89 17.72
CA PRO A 657 20.80 -3.51 17.63
C PRO A 657 20.60 -4.37 16.37
N GLU A 658 21.32 -4.08 15.28
CA GLU A 658 21.28 -4.80 14.01
C GLU A 658 21.78 -6.26 14.15
N TRP A 659 22.63 -6.53 15.15
CA TRP A 659 23.07 -7.90 15.45
C TRP A 659 21.91 -8.81 15.85
N ALA A 660 20.90 -8.26 16.53
CA ALA A 660 19.74 -9.02 16.95
C ALA A 660 18.85 -9.45 15.76
N GLU A 661 18.75 -8.60 14.73
CA GLU A 661 18.06 -8.93 13.48
C GLU A 661 18.74 -10.11 12.77
N GLN A 662 20.07 -10.07 12.64
CA GLN A 662 20.84 -11.13 11.98
C GLN A 662 20.76 -12.48 12.69
N LEU A 663 20.75 -12.47 14.03
CA LEU A 663 20.75 -13.68 14.85
C LEU A 663 19.38 -14.35 14.93
N ALA A 664 18.30 -13.59 14.74
CA ALA A 664 16.94 -14.09 14.91
C ALA A 664 15.95 -13.47 13.90
N PRO A 665 16.13 -13.73 12.60
CA PRO A 665 15.19 -13.28 11.57
C PRO A 665 13.78 -13.86 11.76
N HIS A 666 13.66 -14.99 12.45
CA HIS A 666 12.38 -15.65 12.77
C HIS A 666 11.59 -14.98 13.90
N LEU A 667 12.18 -14.04 14.64
CA LEU A 667 11.54 -13.35 15.78
C LEU A 667 11.21 -11.89 15.51
N VAL A 668 11.91 -11.27 14.57
CA VAL A 668 11.69 -9.86 14.23
C VAL A 668 10.41 -9.70 13.43
N LYS A 669 9.77 -8.55 13.61
CA LYS A 669 8.65 -8.11 12.79
C LYS A 669 9.09 -6.93 11.95
N TYR A 670 8.93 -7.10 10.65
CA TYR A 670 9.13 -6.06 9.65
C TYR A 670 7.83 -5.28 9.48
N SER A 671 7.95 -3.96 9.45
CA SER A 671 6.88 -3.05 9.08
C SER A 671 7.46 -2.05 8.08
N TYR A 672 6.72 -1.79 7.02
CA TYR A 672 7.12 -0.91 5.94
C TYR A 672 6.17 0.28 5.91
N ASP A 673 6.71 1.48 5.80
CA ASP A 673 5.91 2.67 5.46
C ASP A 673 5.55 2.61 3.97
N ASP A 674 4.63 3.49 3.53
CA ASP A 674 4.19 3.54 2.13
C ASP A 674 5.37 3.64 1.16
N PRO A 675 5.37 2.82 0.08
CA PRO A 675 6.45 2.81 -0.89
C PRO A 675 6.53 4.16 -1.64
N LYS A 676 7.75 4.57 -1.97
CA LYS A 676 8.06 5.81 -2.66
C LYS A 676 8.94 5.52 -3.86
N TRP A 677 8.71 6.23 -4.95
CA TRP A 677 9.60 6.18 -6.10
C TRP A 677 10.90 6.96 -5.80
N ASP A 678 12.05 6.33 -6.01
CA ASP A 678 13.36 6.99 -5.98
C ASP A 678 13.92 7.06 -7.40
N SER A 679 13.80 8.25 -8.01
CA SER A 679 14.23 8.49 -9.39
C SER A 679 15.75 8.40 -9.60
N GLN A 680 16.56 8.57 -8.54
CA GLN A 680 18.02 8.36 -8.65
C GLN A 680 18.35 6.87 -8.70
N ARG A 681 17.64 6.04 -7.93
CA ARG A 681 17.82 4.58 -7.94
C ARG A 681 17.08 3.92 -9.10
N GLY A 682 16.10 4.60 -9.69
CA GLY A 682 15.18 4.04 -10.68
C GLY A 682 14.41 2.85 -10.11
N ALA A 683 13.97 2.95 -8.85
CA ALA A 683 13.33 1.85 -8.14
C ALA A 683 12.35 2.38 -7.08
N ALA A 684 11.28 1.63 -6.84
CA ALA A 684 10.46 1.80 -5.65
C ALA A 684 11.28 1.44 -4.40
N VAL A 685 11.21 2.29 -3.38
CA VAL A 685 11.85 2.11 -2.08
C VAL A 685 10.83 2.27 -0.96
N ALA A 686 11.00 1.54 0.13
CA ALA A 686 10.19 1.72 1.33
C ALA A 686 11.08 1.99 2.55
N THR A 687 10.51 2.67 3.53
CA THR A 687 11.14 2.83 4.84
C THR A 687 10.77 1.64 5.71
N GLU A 688 11.75 0.81 6.03
CA GLU A 688 11.60 -0.39 6.85
C GLU A 688 11.92 -0.09 8.31
N ASN A 689 11.01 -0.51 9.18
CA ASN A 689 11.15 -0.51 10.62
C ASN A 689 11.15 -1.97 11.09
N VAL A 690 12.12 -2.33 11.92
CA VAL A 690 12.28 -3.70 12.45
C VAL A 690 12.12 -3.68 13.96
N THR A 691 11.17 -4.46 14.45
CA THR A 691 10.91 -4.60 15.89
C THR A 691 11.23 -6.00 16.37
N LEU A 692 11.87 -6.11 17.54
CA LEU A 692 12.09 -7.37 18.24
C LEU A 692 11.32 -7.32 19.55
N TYR A 693 10.28 -8.17 19.68
CA TYR A 693 9.41 -8.21 20.87
C TYR A 693 8.87 -6.82 21.29
N GLY A 694 8.50 -6.00 20.30
CA GLY A 694 7.99 -4.64 20.52
C GLY A 694 9.05 -3.57 20.79
N LEU A 695 10.34 -3.93 20.86
CA LEU A 695 11.44 -2.97 20.92
C LEU A 695 11.90 -2.64 19.48
N PRO A 696 11.82 -1.38 19.02
CA PRO A 696 12.35 -1.00 17.71
C PRO A 696 13.87 -1.09 17.71
N ILE A 697 14.41 -2.07 16.98
CA ILE A 697 15.86 -2.30 16.85
C ILE A 697 16.42 -1.57 15.62
N ILE A 698 15.62 -1.44 14.56
CA ILE A 698 15.95 -0.63 13.38
C ILE A 698 14.78 0.31 13.13
N SER A 699 15.08 1.60 13.00
CA SER A 699 14.08 2.64 12.72
C SER A 699 14.52 3.41 11.49
N GLY A 700 13.79 3.25 10.39
CA GLY A 700 13.96 4.05 9.19
C GLY A 700 15.00 3.56 8.19
N ARG A 701 15.16 2.24 7.98
CA ARG A 701 16.08 1.69 6.96
C ARG A 701 15.44 1.77 5.59
N THR A 702 16.02 2.51 4.64
CA THR A 702 15.54 2.48 3.24
C THR A 702 15.90 1.15 2.59
N VAL A 703 14.89 0.40 2.15
CA VAL A 703 15.06 -0.85 1.40
C VAL A 703 14.40 -0.75 0.03
N SER A 704 14.89 -1.53 -0.92
CA SER A 704 14.24 -1.67 -2.23
C SER A 704 12.93 -2.44 -2.06
N TYR A 705 11.85 -1.88 -2.60
CA TYR A 705 10.50 -2.37 -2.36
C TYR A 705 10.20 -3.68 -3.10
N ASP A 706 10.99 -4.02 -4.12
CA ASP A 706 10.91 -5.30 -4.84
C ASP A 706 11.11 -6.53 -3.92
N ARG A 707 11.77 -6.35 -2.77
CA ARG A 707 11.95 -7.41 -1.77
C ARG A 707 10.72 -7.61 -0.87
N VAL A 708 9.81 -6.65 -0.87
CA VAL A 708 8.59 -6.64 -0.06
C VAL A 708 7.42 -7.05 -0.95
N ASP A 709 7.21 -6.31 -2.03
CA ASP A 709 6.22 -6.61 -3.07
C ASP A 709 6.82 -6.32 -4.45
N ALA A 710 7.20 -7.39 -5.15
CA ALA A 710 7.76 -7.30 -6.49
C ALA A 710 6.72 -6.86 -7.54
N VAL A 711 5.44 -7.14 -7.32
CA VAL A 711 4.36 -6.82 -8.26
C VAL A 711 4.08 -5.33 -8.20
N GLU A 712 3.89 -4.78 -7.00
CA GLU A 712 3.66 -3.35 -6.82
C GLU A 712 4.92 -2.54 -7.18
N ALA A 713 6.13 -3.01 -6.82
CA ALA A 713 7.36 -2.37 -7.26
C ALA A 713 7.49 -2.31 -8.79
N ARG A 714 7.01 -3.33 -9.51
CA ARG A 714 6.94 -3.34 -10.97
C ARG A 714 5.94 -2.32 -11.51
N LEU A 715 4.74 -2.26 -10.93
CA LEU A 715 3.73 -1.28 -11.33
C LEU A 715 4.26 0.14 -11.13
N MET A 716 4.86 0.42 -9.98
CA MET A 716 5.52 1.70 -9.72
C MET A 716 6.67 1.99 -10.69
N PHE A 717 7.44 0.97 -11.10
CA PHE A 717 8.47 1.13 -12.13
C PHE A 717 7.86 1.51 -13.47
N ILE A 718 6.81 0.83 -13.92
CA ILE A 718 6.14 1.16 -15.19
C ILE A 718 5.55 2.57 -15.12
N GLN A 719 4.76 2.85 -14.09
CA GLN A 719 4.09 4.13 -13.91
C GLN A 719 5.10 5.28 -13.81
N HIS A 720 6.00 5.26 -12.82
CA HIS A 720 6.86 6.41 -12.60
C HIS A 720 8.06 6.48 -13.55
N ALA A 721 8.64 5.34 -13.93
CA ALA A 721 9.84 5.36 -14.77
C ALA A 721 9.51 5.50 -16.27
N LEU A 722 8.49 4.79 -16.74
CA LEU A 722 8.23 4.63 -18.17
C LEU A 722 7.05 5.48 -18.66
N VAL A 723 6.03 5.70 -17.82
CA VAL A 723 4.85 6.51 -18.17
C VAL A 723 5.09 7.98 -17.79
N ASP A 724 5.37 8.27 -16.51
CA ASP A 724 5.63 9.64 -16.03
C ASP A 724 6.99 10.19 -16.52
N GLY A 725 7.92 9.31 -16.87
CA GLY A 725 9.27 9.66 -17.30
C GLY A 725 10.21 10.10 -16.17
N ASP A 726 9.90 9.82 -14.91
CA ASP A 726 10.74 10.13 -13.73
C ASP A 726 11.86 9.10 -13.54
N TRP A 727 12.59 8.81 -14.62
CA TRP A 727 13.75 7.91 -14.61
C TRP A 727 14.86 8.43 -15.51
N LYS A 728 16.03 8.69 -14.89
CA LYS A 728 17.22 9.16 -15.62
C LYS A 728 17.91 8.01 -16.32
N THR A 729 17.70 7.89 -17.62
CA THR A 729 18.28 6.84 -18.47
C THR A 729 18.84 7.39 -19.79
N HIS A 730 19.64 6.58 -20.47
CA HIS A 730 20.27 6.90 -21.76
C HIS A 730 19.67 6.08 -22.92
N HIS A 731 18.55 5.37 -22.69
CA HIS A 731 17.89 4.59 -23.74
C HIS A 731 17.14 5.52 -24.69
N THR A 732 17.36 5.38 -26.00
CA THR A 732 16.81 6.27 -27.04
C THR A 732 15.28 6.21 -27.16
N PHE A 733 14.69 5.02 -26.98
CA PHE A 733 13.23 4.84 -27.05
C PHE A 733 12.48 5.75 -26.07
N VAL A 734 13.06 6.09 -24.91
CA VAL A 734 12.42 6.96 -23.93
C VAL A 734 12.22 8.37 -24.49
N SER A 735 13.24 8.94 -25.15
CA SER A 735 13.11 10.25 -25.80
C SER A 735 12.21 10.19 -27.03
N ASP A 736 12.25 9.11 -27.80
CA ASP A 736 11.46 8.94 -29.02
C ASP A 736 9.97 8.78 -28.69
N ASN A 737 9.64 8.01 -27.65
CA ASN A 737 8.30 7.85 -27.11
C ASN A 737 7.76 9.14 -26.51
N ALA A 738 8.56 9.87 -25.73
CA ALA A 738 8.13 11.18 -25.22
C ALA A 738 7.79 12.16 -26.36
N ALA A 739 8.58 12.15 -27.44
CA ALA A 739 8.27 12.93 -28.64
C ALA A 739 7.01 12.42 -29.35
N PHE A 740 6.74 11.12 -29.36
CA PHE A 740 5.50 10.53 -29.90
C PHE A 740 4.28 10.97 -29.09
N VAL A 741 4.31 10.83 -27.76
CA VAL A 741 3.22 11.28 -26.87
C VAL A 741 2.92 12.75 -27.08
N GLN A 742 3.93 13.62 -27.19
CA GLN A 742 3.71 15.04 -27.50
C GLN A 742 3.07 15.27 -28.89
N ARG A 743 3.39 14.45 -29.90
CA ARG A 743 2.73 14.52 -31.21
C ARG A 743 1.26 14.09 -31.11
N VAL A 744 0.97 13.01 -30.38
CA VAL A 744 -0.40 12.54 -30.15
C VAL A 744 -1.21 13.53 -29.31
N GLN A 745 -0.63 14.16 -28.28
CA GLN A 745 -1.30 15.21 -27.50
C GLN A 745 -1.66 16.44 -28.35
N LYS A 746 -0.76 16.87 -29.25
CA LYS A 746 -1.08 17.92 -30.25
C LYS A 746 -2.18 17.48 -31.22
N MET A 747 -2.34 16.17 -31.44
CA MET A 747 -3.35 15.57 -32.31
C MET A 747 -4.70 15.31 -31.60
N GLN A 748 -4.72 15.03 -30.30
CA GLN A 748 -5.93 14.91 -29.47
C GLN A 748 -6.77 16.19 -29.57
N ALA A 749 -6.10 17.35 -29.56
CA ALA A 749 -6.71 18.64 -29.82
C ALA A 749 -7.32 18.79 -31.23
N ARG A 750 -6.77 18.10 -32.25
CA ARG A 750 -7.27 18.11 -33.64
C ARG A 750 -8.44 17.15 -33.86
N VAL A 751 -8.39 15.95 -33.26
CA VAL A 751 -9.40 14.88 -33.42
C VAL A 751 -10.55 15.02 -32.42
N ARG A 752 -10.48 15.98 -31.48
CA ARG A 752 -11.54 16.30 -30.51
C ARG A 752 -11.86 15.11 -29.60
N ARG A 753 -10.83 14.30 -29.31
CA ARG A 753 -10.84 13.10 -28.49
C ARG A 753 -9.63 13.13 -27.57
N GLU A 754 -9.87 13.16 -26.26
CA GLU A 754 -8.81 13.10 -25.25
C GLU A 754 -8.26 11.67 -25.09
N ASP A 755 -8.96 10.66 -25.63
CA ASP A 755 -8.68 9.23 -25.48
C ASP A 755 -7.89 8.63 -26.68
N LEU A 756 -7.08 9.42 -27.40
CA LEU A 756 -6.20 8.85 -28.43
C LEU A 756 -5.06 8.02 -27.83
N LEU A 757 -4.54 8.44 -26.68
CA LEU A 757 -3.52 7.75 -25.91
C LEU A 757 -3.60 8.26 -24.47
N ASP A 758 -3.79 7.37 -23.51
CA ASP A 758 -3.82 7.67 -22.08
C ASP A 758 -2.74 6.88 -21.32
N ASP A 759 -2.49 7.28 -20.07
CA ASP A 759 -1.47 6.67 -19.22
C ASP A 759 -1.74 5.18 -19.01
N THR A 760 -3.01 4.79 -18.85
CA THR A 760 -3.43 3.38 -18.72
C THR A 760 -3.06 2.52 -19.94
N THR A 761 -3.14 3.08 -21.14
CA THR A 761 -2.75 2.39 -22.38
C THR A 761 -1.24 2.27 -22.50
N ILE A 762 -0.52 3.31 -22.10
CA ILE A 762 0.94 3.30 -22.06
C ILE A 762 1.42 2.27 -21.02
N GLU A 763 0.79 2.23 -19.85
CA GLU A 763 1.05 1.23 -18.81
C GLU A 763 0.83 -0.19 -19.36
N ALA A 764 -0.33 -0.46 -19.97
CA ALA A 764 -0.63 -1.77 -20.57
C ALA A 764 0.36 -2.15 -21.69
N PHE A 765 0.75 -1.19 -22.53
CA PHE A 765 1.73 -1.41 -23.60
C PHE A 765 3.06 -1.93 -23.04
N PHE A 766 3.55 -1.31 -21.97
CA PHE A 766 4.78 -1.73 -21.30
C PHE A 766 4.57 -3.03 -20.53
N ASP A 767 3.45 -3.18 -19.81
CA ASP A 767 3.14 -4.37 -19.03
C ASP A 767 3.15 -5.64 -19.89
N ASP A 768 2.53 -5.60 -21.07
CA ASP A 768 2.45 -6.71 -22.03
C ASP A 768 3.81 -7.12 -22.62
N ARG A 769 4.80 -6.21 -22.63
CA ARG A 769 6.10 -6.39 -23.32
C ARG A 769 7.27 -6.62 -22.37
N LEU A 770 7.20 -6.06 -21.17
CA LEU A 770 8.24 -6.21 -20.16
C LEU A 770 8.14 -7.57 -19.48
N ASP A 771 9.27 -8.25 -19.35
CA ASP A 771 9.35 -9.46 -18.53
C ASP A 771 8.96 -9.17 -17.07
N ALA A 772 8.35 -10.15 -16.40
CA ALA A 772 7.87 -10.02 -15.02
C ALA A 772 9.00 -9.70 -14.02
N SER A 773 10.27 -9.99 -14.35
CA SER A 773 11.42 -9.67 -13.50
C SER A 773 11.88 -8.20 -13.57
N VAL A 774 11.30 -7.40 -14.47
CA VAL A 774 11.64 -5.98 -14.64
C VAL A 774 10.93 -5.12 -13.60
N VAL A 775 11.53 -5.01 -12.42
CA VAL A 775 10.94 -4.27 -11.27
C VAL A 775 11.71 -3.00 -10.88
N SER A 776 12.80 -2.70 -11.60
CA SER A 776 13.61 -1.48 -11.41
C SER A 776 14.46 -1.20 -12.65
N GLY A 777 15.07 -0.02 -12.74
CA GLY A 777 15.94 0.37 -13.85
C GLY A 777 17.13 -0.59 -14.04
N ARG A 778 17.68 -1.12 -12.93
CA ARG A 778 18.77 -2.11 -13.00
C ARG A 778 18.32 -3.47 -13.57
N HIS A 779 17.09 -3.87 -13.25
CA HIS A 779 16.48 -5.08 -13.82
C HIS A 779 16.17 -4.86 -15.30
N PHE A 780 15.61 -3.70 -15.65
CA PHE A 780 15.35 -3.28 -17.03
C PHE A 780 16.63 -3.31 -17.86
N ASP A 781 17.71 -2.66 -17.41
CA ASP A 781 18.98 -2.60 -18.17
C ASP A 781 19.55 -3.98 -18.49
N ARG A 782 19.43 -4.92 -17.54
CA ARG A 782 19.89 -6.30 -17.74
C ARG A 782 19.05 -7.03 -18.78
N TRP A 783 17.74 -6.89 -18.70
CA TRP A 783 16.79 -7.49 -19.63
C TRP A 783 16.92 -6.88 -21.04
N TRP A 784 16.87 -5.55 -21.13
CA TRP A 784 16.91 -4.80 -22.39
C TRP A 784 18.21 -5.02 -23.17
N LYS A 785 19.35 -5.18 -22.50
CA LYS A 785 20.64 -5.50 -23.13
C LYS A 785 20.57 -6.75 -24.02
N ASN A 786 19.77 -7.74 -23.63
CA ASN A 786 19.63 -8.99 -24.37
C ASN A 786 18.54 -8.87 -25.44
N VAL A 787 17.36 -8.34 -25.09
CA VAL A 787 16.18 -8.27 -25.98
C VAL A 787 16.40 -7.33 -27.16
N ARG A 788 17.02 -6.17 -26.94
CA ARG A 788 17.25 -5.16 -28.00
C ARG A 788 18.11 -5.66 -29.16
N ARG A 789 18.87 -6.76 -28.97
CA ARG A 789 19.70 -7.34 -30.03
C ARG A 789 18.88 -8.00 -31.13
N THR A 790 17.70 -8.49 -30.78
CA THR A 790 16.78 -9.18 -31.70
C THR A 790 15.56 -8.34 -32.03
N GLN A 791 15.14 -7.45 -31.13
CA GLN A 791 13.98 -6.58 -31.29
C GLN A 791 14.30 -5.17 -30.76
N PRO A 792 15.05 -4.34 -31.51
CA PRO A 792 15.46 -3.02 -31.06
C PRO A 792 14.28 -2.06 -30.83
N ASP A 793 13.23 -2.19 -31.65
CA ASP A 793 12.08 -1.28 -31.68
C ASP A 793 10.89 -1.78 -30.83
N LEU A 794 11.11 -2.81 -29.98
CA LEU A 794 10.05 -3.48 -29.21
C LEU A 794 9.24 -2.50 -28.33
N LEU A 795 9.92 -1.47 -27.82
CA LEU A 795 9.36 -0.52 -26.87
C LEU A 795 9.02 0.83 -27.51
N ASP A 796 9.18 0.98 -28.83
CA ASP A 796 8.90 2.24 -29.52
C ASP A 796 7.40 2.39 -29.75
N PHE A 797 6.86 3.57 -29.45
CA PHE A 797 5.48 3.91 -29.77
C PHE A 797 5.32 4.16 -31.27
N THR A 798 4.38 3.43 -31.87
CA THR A 798 4.04 3.53 -33.29
C THR A 798 2.58 3.94 -33.46
N GLU A 799 2.20 4.35 -34.67
CA GLU A 799 0.81 4.73 -34.98
C GLU A 799 -0.18 3.59 -34.71
N ASP A 800 0.25 2.33 -34.83
CA ASP A 800 -0.54 1.14 -34.52
C ASP A 800 -1.07 1.15 -33.07
N LEU A 801 -0.32 1.73 -32.11
CA LEU A 801 -0.74 1.85 -30.72
C LEU A 801 -1.99 2.74 -30.58
N VAL A 802 -2.01 3.86 -31.31
CA VAL A 802 -3.15 4.79 -31.33
C VAL A 802 -4.33 4.17 -32.08
N VAL A 803 -4.09 3.46 -33.19
CA VAL A 803 -5.12 2.78 -33.97
C VAL A 803 -5.76 1.64 -33.18
N GLN A 804 -4.97 0.80 -32.50
CA GLN A 804 -5.48 -0.32 -31.70
C GLN A 804 -6.30 0.14 -30.49
N HIS A 805 -5.89 1.23 -29.85
CA HIS A 805 -6.60 1.78 -28.70
C HIS A 805 -7.85 2.57 -29.08
N SER A 806 -7.74 3.51 -30.02
CA SER A 806 -8.81 4.48 -30.31
C SER A 806 -9.61 4.20 -31.58
N GLY A 807 -9.11 3.32 -32.47
CA GLY A 807 -9.69 3.03 -33.79
C GLY A 807 -9.49 4.14 -34.83
N VAL A 808 -8.72 5.18 -34.50
CA VAL A 808 -8.54 6.37 -35.34
C VAL A 808 -7.32 6.20 -36.25
N ARG A 809 -7.51 6.34 -37.57
CA ARG A 809 -6.39 6.42 -38.54
C ARG A 809 -6.11 7.87 -38.88
N LEU A 810 -4.84 8.27 -38.79
CA LEU A 810 -4.43 9.66 -39.01
C LEU A 810 -4.68 10.16 -40.45
N ALA A 811 -4.62 9.26 -41.44
CA ALA A 811 -4.94 9.58 -42.84
C ALA A 811 -6.39 10.04 -43.06
N ASP A 812 -7.31 9.74 -42.15
CA ASP A 812 -8.71 10.14 -42.26
C ASP A 812 -8.92 11.64 -41.91
N PHE A 813 -7.87 12.33 -41.42
CA PHE A 813 -7.86 13.76 -41.06
C PHE A 813 -6.77 14.55 -41.86
N PRO A 814 -7.00 14.86 -43.15
CA PRO A 814 -5.99 15.46 -44.02
C PRO A 814 -5.68 16.93 -43.69
N ASP A 815 -4.50 17.42 -44.10
CA ASP A 815 -4.10 18.83 -43.96
C ASP A 815 -4.63 19.72 -45.13
N THR A 816 -5.15 19.11 -46.20
CA THR A 816 -5.71 19.81 -47.37
C THR A 816 -7.07 19.26 -47.79
N TRP A 817 -7.87 20.09 -48.44
CA TRP A 817 -9.17 19.76 -49.01
C TRP A 817 -9.22 20.14 -50.49
N SER A 818 -9.75 19.25 -51.32
CA SER A 818 -9.89 19.46 -52.76
C SER A 818 -11.29 19.97 -53.10
N GLY A 819 -11.38 21.20 -53.59
CA GLY A 819 -12.63 21.89 -53.96
C GLY A 819 -12.79 22.05 -55.46
N GLY A 820 -12.80 20.94 -56.22
CA GLY A 820 -12.80 20.94 -57.69
C GLY A 820 -11.37 20.99 -58.24
N SER A 821 -10.97 22.08 -58.89
CA SER A 821 -9.60 22.26 -59.41
C SER A 821 -8.65 22.96 -58.43
N LEU A 822 -9.08 23.18 -57.18
CA LEU A 822 -8.32 23.89 -56.15
C LEU A 822 -7.95 22.93 -55.01
N GLU A 823 -6.71 22.97 -54.56
CA GLU A 823 -6.26 22.38 -53.29
C GLU A 823 -6.15 23.48 -52.24
N LEU A 824 -6.88 23.33 -51.13
CA LEU A 824 -7.00 24.35 -50.09
C LEU A 824 -6.57 23.81 -48.72
N PRO A 825 -5.83 24.59 -47.90
CA PRO A 825 -5.40 24.13 -46.59
C PRO A 825 -6.55 24.03 -45.58
N LEU A 826 -6.47 23.02 -44.70
CA LEU A 826 -7.40 22.76 -43.61
C LEU A 826 -6.81 23.16 -42.25
N THR A 827 -7.68 23.60 -41.34
CA THR A 827 -7.37 23.68 -39.90
C THR A 827 -8.52 23.13 -39.08
N TYR A 828 -8.18 22.44 -38.00
CA TYR A 828 -9.11 21.79 -37.08
C TYR A 828 -9.24 22.62 -35.80
N ARG A 829 -10.47 22.92 -35.38
CA ARG A 829 -10.74 23.71 -34.17
C ARG A 829 -11.66 22.94 -33.23
N PHE A 830 -11.23 22.81 -31.96
CA PHE A 830 -12.06 22.31 -30.87
C PHE A 830 -12.50 23.48 -29.97
N ASP A 831 -13.66 24.06 -30.27
CA ASP A 831 -14.27 25.19 -29.55
C ASP A 831 -15.78 24.96 -29.43
N PRO A 832 -16.24 24.07 -28.53
CA PRO A 832 -17.65 23.69 -28.43
C PRO A 832 -18.59 24.89 -28.25
N GLY A 833 -19.46 25.12 -29.24
CA GLY A 833 -20.38 26.27 -29.26
C GLY A 833 -19.83 27.53 -29.94
N GLY A 834 -18.56 27.52 -30.35
CA GLY A 834 -17.94 28.57 -31.15
C GLY A 834 -18.42 28.56 -32.62
N PRO A 835 -18.38 29.72 -33.31
CA PRO A 835 -18.91 29.85 -34.67
C PRO A 835 -18.05 29.20 -35.77
N LEU A 836 -16.81 28.80 -35.45
CA LEU A 836 -15.85 28.16 -36.36
C LEU A 836 -15.44 26.77 -35.87
N ASP A 837 -16.33 26.15 -35.10
CA ASP A 837 -16.07 24.87 -34.48
C ASP A 837 -16.05 23.74 -35.51
N GLY A 838 -15.05 22.84 -35.46
CA GLY A 838 -14.88 21.77 -36.44
C GLY A 838 -13.83 22.06 -37.52
N VAL A 839 -14.10 21.67 -38.76
CA VAL A 839 -13.14 21.74 -39.88
C VAL A 839 -13.26 23.08 -40.61
N ASN A 840 -12.14 23.80 -40.74
CA ASN A 840 -12.05 25.10 -41.40
C ASN A 840 -11.18 25.02 -42.67
N VAL A 841 -11.72 25.40 -43.83
CA VAL A 841 -11.07 25.46 -45.14
C VAL A 841 -10.63 26.90 -45.41
N HIS A 842 -9.34 27.13 -45.67
CA HIS A 842 -8.80 28.47 -45.95
C HIS A 842 -8.81 28.78 -47.44
N ILE A 843 -9.38 29.92 -47.82
CA ILE A 843 -9.59 30.33 -49.22
C ILE A 843 -8.98 31.71 -49.47
N PRO A 844 -8.14 31.89 -50.50
CA PRO A 844 -7.75 33.22 -50.96
C PRO A 844 -8.95 34.03 -51.47
N LEU A 845 -9.07 35.30 -51.10
CA LEU A 845 -10.20 36.18 -51.48
C LEU A 845 -10.48 36.16 -52.99
N THR A 846 -9.44 36.17 -53.82
CA THR A 846 -9.54 36.18 -55.28
C THR A 846 -9.97 34.84 -55.89
N ALA A 847 -9.92 33.73 -55.14
CA ALA A 847 -10.37 32.39 -55.55
C ALA A 847 -11.82 32.07 -55.12
N LEU A 848 -12.44 32.92 -54.30
CA LEU A 848 -13.77 32.69 -53.71
C LEU A 848 -14.87 32.39 -54.74
N ASN A 849 -14.80 32.93 -55.96
CA ASN A 849 -15.79 32.69 -57.03
C ASN A 849 -15.63 31.35 -57.77
N GLN A 850 -14.52 30.63 -57.55
CA GLN A 850 -14.23 29.38 -58.25
C GLN A 850 -14.77 28.13 -57.52
N LEU A 851 -15.09 28.26 -56.23
CA LEU A 851 -15.57 27.15 -55.41
C LEU A 851 -17.01 26.72 -55.73
N ARG A 852 -17.32 25.46 -55.50
CA ARG A 852 -18.70 24.96 -55.47
C ARG A 852 -18.99 24.46 -54.05
N GLY A 853 -20.19 24.76 -53.55
CA GLY A 853 -20.58 24.45 -52.16
C GLY A 853 -21.05 23.01 -51.97
N ASP A 854 -21.29 22.28 -53.05
CA ASP A 854 -21.79 20.90 -53.07
C ASP A 854 -20.83 19.90 -52.42
N LEU A 855 -19.52 20.00 -52.72
CA LEU A 855 -18.52 19.05 -52.21
C LEU A 855 -18.24 19.17 -50.71
N ALA A 856 -18.58 20.29 -50.08
CA ALA A 856 -18.28 20.53 -48.68
C ALA A 856 -19.26 19.85 -47.72
N GLU A 857 -20.43 19.43 -48.22
CA GLU A 857 -21.39 18.64 -47.43
C GLU A 857 -20.85 17.25 -47.08
N TRP A 858 -19.89 16.73 -47.84
CA TRP A 858 -19.37 15.36 -47.68
C TRP A 858 -18.41 15.19 -46.49
N GLN A 859 -17.96 16.30 -45.90
CA GLN A 859 -16.88 16.36 -44.91
C GLN A 859 -15.58 15.62 -45.33
N ILE A 860 -14.57 15.72 -44.46
CA ILE A 860 -13.39 14.87 -44.50
C ILE A 860 -13.74 13.42 -44.12
N PRO A 861 -12.92 12.43 -44.52
CA PRO A 861 -13.16 11.02 -44.21
C PRO A 861 -13.42 10.75 -42.71
N GLY A 862 -12.61 11.33 -41.82
CA GLY A 862 -12.65 11.09 -40.37
C GLY A 862 -13.93 11.54 -39.66
N HIS A 863 -14.69 12.48 -40.23
CA HIS A 863 -15.97 12.95 -39.68
C HIS A 863 -17.19 12.37 -40.41
N ARG A 864 -17.01 11.68 -41.54
CA ARG A 864 -18.11 11.26 -42.42
C ARG A 864 -19.05 10.26 -41.76
N LEU A 865 -18.53 9.27 -41.03
CA LEU A 865 -19.39 8.30 -40.32
C LEU A 865 -20.26 9.00 -39.25
N ALA A 866 -19.69 9.96 -38.51
CA ALA A 866 -20.43 10.72 -37.51
C ALA A 866 -21.53 11.59 -38.15
N LEU A 867 -21.22 12.24 -39.27
CA LEU A 867 -22.16 13.02 -40.06
C LEU A 867 -23.33 12.17 -40.57
N VAL A 868 -23.04 11.01 -41.18
CA VAL A 868 -24.06 10.08 -41.68
C VAL A 868 -24.91 9.56 -40.53
N ALA A 869 -24.30 9.16 -39.41
CA ALA A 869 -25.04 8.69 -38.24
C ALA A 869 -26.00 9.75 -37.68
N GLU A 870 -25.61 11.02 -37.71
CA GLU A 870 -26.46 12.12 -37.24
C GLU A 870 -27.61 12.40 -38.21
N LEU A 871 -27.35 12.44 -39.51
CA LEU A 871 -28.38 12.57 -40.55
C LEU A 871 -29.39 11.41 -40.49
N MET A 872 -28.91 10.16 -40.35
CA MET A 872 -29.75 8.97 -40.17
C MET A 872 -30.60 9.05 -38.90
N ARG A 873 -30.09 9.63 -37.81
CA ARG A 873 -30.85 9.87 -36.57
C ARG A 873 -31.91 10.97 -36.71
N MET A 874 -31.69 11.95 -37.58
CA MET A 874 -32.61 13.06 -37.84
C MET A 874 -33.76 12.70 -38.78
N LEU A 875 -33.67 11.58 -39.49
CA LEU A 875 -34.75 11.08 -40.35
C LEU A 875 -36.09 10.95 -39.58
N PRO A 876 -37.24 11.13 -40.27
CA PRO A 876 -38.56 10.94 -39.67
C PRO A 876 -38.68 9.58 -38.97
N LYS A 877 -39.47 9.53 -37.88
CA LYS A 877 -39.60 8.33 -37.03
C LYS A 877 -40.06 7.11 -37.83
N ASP A 878 -40.94 7.31 -38.79
CA ASP A 878 -41.50 6.23 -39.62
C ASP A 878 -40.44 5.64 -40.56
N VAL A 879 -39.59 6.49 -41.16
CA VAL A 879 -38.44 6.07 -41.98
C VAL A 879 -37.38 5.36 -41.14
N ARG A 880 -37.04 5.88 -39.95
CA ARG A 880 -36.04 5.25 -39.06
C ARG A 880 -36.44 3.88 -38.56
N ARG A 881 -37.75 3.63 -38.38
CA ARG A 881 -38.26 2.32 -37.98
C ARG A 881 -37.95 1.26 -39.05
N ASP A 882 -38.10 1.63 -40.31
CA ASP A 882 -37.91 0.74 -41.46
C ASP A 882 -36.42 0.53 -41.79
N LEU A 883 -35.53 1.35 -41.22
CA LEU A 883 -34.06 1.25 -41.32
C LEU A 883 -33.39 0.58 -40.09
N SER A 884 -34.16 -0.06 -39.22
CA SER A 884 -33.66 -0.70 -38.00
C SER A 884 -33.01 -2.07 -38.28
N PRO A 885 -31.85 -2.43 -37.65
CA PRO A 885 -31.11 -1.68 -36.64
C PRO A 885 -30.34 -0.49 -37.20
N LEU A 886 -30.64 0.72 -36.71
CA LEU A 886 -30.18 1.97 -37.31
C LEU A 886 -28.64 2.09 -37.35
N ASN A 887 -27.96 1.60 -36.33
CA ASN A 887 -26.49 1.66 -36.25
C ASN A 887 -25.81 0.76 -37.29
N ASP A 888 -26.35 -0.43 -37.53
CA ASP A 888 -25.79 -1.37 -38.50
C ASP A 888 -26.06 -0.88 -39.93
N THR A 889 -27.28 -0.40 -40.19
CA THR A 889 -27.65 0.25 -41.46
C THR A 889 -26.79 1.48 -41.73
N THR A 890 -26.51 2.30 -40.72
CA THR A 890 -25.62 3.48 -40.85
C THR A 890 -24.20 3.09 -41.25
N ARG A 891 -23.62 2.03 -40.65
CA ARG A 891 -22.29 1.54 -41.03
C ARG A 891 -22.27 1.01 -42.46
N ALA A 892 -23.27 0.20 -42.84
CA ALA A 892 -23.39 -0.34 -44.19
C ALA A 892 -23.56 0.75 -45.27
N VAL A 893 -24.34 1.80 -44.96
CA VAL A 893 -24.48 2.99 -45.83
C VAL A 893 -23.15 3.74 -45.94
N HIS A 894 -22.44 3.93 -44.83
CA HIS A 894 -21.14 4.60 -44.83
C HIS A 894 -20.08 3.86 -45.64
N GLU A 895 -20.02 2.53 -45.54
CA GLU A 895 -19.07 1.69 -46.30
C GLU A 895 -19.30 1.74 -47.82
N GLN A 896 -20.53 2.04 -48.27
CA GLN A 896 -20.85 2.20 -49.69
C GLN A 896 -20.69 3.64 -50.22
N LEU A 897 -20.32 4.60 -49.38
CA LEU A 897 -20.04 5.96 -49.84
C LEU A 897 -18.72 5.98 -50.61
N GLY A 898 -18.81 6.27 -51.91
CA GLY A 898 -17.65 6.46 -52.79
C GLY A 898 -17.00 7.84 -52.66
N GLU A 899 -16.30 8.26 -53.73
CA GLU A 899 -15.72 9.60 -53.82
C GLU A 899 -16.80 10.70 -53.84
N PRO A 900 -16.57 11.87 -53.20
CA PRO A 900 -17.52 12.97 -53.18
C PRO A 900 -17.93 13.44 -54.59
N ARG A 901 -19.23 13.36 -54.89
CA ARG A 901 -19.83 13.85 -56.15
C ARG A 901 -21.23 14.38 -55.87
N GLY A 902 -21.51 15.63 -56.27
CA GLY A 902 -22.81 16.26 -56.00
C GLY A 902 -23.07 16.48 -54.51
N PHE A 903 -24.35 16.63 -54.13
CA PHE A 903 -24.77 16.83 -52.75
C PHE A 903 -24.80 15.51 -51.97
N LEU A 904 -24.53 15.56 -50.66
CA LEU A 904 -24.47 14.35 -49.83
C LEU A 904 -25.85 13.70 -49.67
N GLY A 905 -26.91 14.51 -49.57
CA GLY A 905 -28.28 14.02 -49.42
C GLY A 905 -28.75 13.14 -50.59
N ASP A 906 -28.37 13.51 -51.81
CA ASP A 906 -28.67 12.74 -53.03
C ASP A 906 -28.02 11.35 -52.98
N ALA A 907 -26.72 11.31 -52.63
CA ALA A 907 -25.97 10.07 -52.53
C ALA A 907 -26.50 9.16 -51.41
N LEU A 908 -26.89 9.74 -50.26
CA LEU A 908 -27.45 8.98 -49.15
C LEU A 908 -28.80 8.36 -49.51
N ALA A 909 -29.71 9.14 -50.12
CA ALA A 909 -31.01 8.64 -50.56
C ALA A 909 -30.84 7.45 -51.54
N GLU A 910 -29.96 7.58 -52.53
CA GLU A 910 -29.69 6.51 -53.49
C GLU A 910 -29.14 5.24 -52.82
N ILE A 911 -28.13 5.39 -51.94
CA ILE A 911 -27.49 4.27 -51.26
C ILE A 911 -28.47 3.57 -50.32
N ILE A 912 -29.29 4.31 -49.57
CA ILE A 912 -30.27 3.76 -48.64
C ILE A 912 -31.34 2.99 -49.40
N THR A 913 -31.91 3.56 -50.46
CA THR A 913 -32.91 2.87 -51.29
C THR A 913 -32.33 1.60 -51.91
N ARG A 914 -31.07 1.63 -52.37
CA ARG A 914 -30.39 0.46 -52.94
C ARG A 914 -30.11 -0.63 -51.90
N LEU A 915 -29.69 -0.25 -50.69
CA LEU A 915 -29.31 -1.20 -49.63
C LEU A 915 -30.51 -1.80 -48.90
N THR A 916 -31.57 -1.02 -48.71
CA THR A 916 -32.69 -1.37 -47.80
C THR A 916 -34.03 -1.48 -48.51
N GLY A 917 -34.15 -0.98 -49.74
CA GLY A 917 -35.42 -0.89 -50.48
C GLY A 917 -36.37 0.21 -49.99
N VAL A 918 -35.98 0.97 -48.96
CA VAL A 918 -36.77 2.07 -48.40
C VAL A 918 -36.46 3.35 -49.17
N ASP A 919 -37.47 3.94 -49.78
CA ASP A 919 -37.34 5.22 -50.50
C ASP A 919 -37.34 6.38 -49.51
N VAL A 920 -36.22 7.09 -49.41
CA VAL A 920 -36.05 8.23 -48.51
C VAL A 920 -36.07 9.52 -49.32
N PRO A 921 -37.02 10.44 -49.07
CA PRO A 921 -37.05 11.74 -49.73
C PRO A 921 -35.76 12.53 -49.49
N ILE A 922 -35.21 13.14 -50.53
CA ILE A 922 -33.94 13.90 -50.47
C ILE A 922 -34.05 15.06 -49.45
N ASP A 923 -35.22 15.69 -49.36
CA ASP A 923 -35.53 16.76 -48.41
C ASP A 923 -35.55 16.30 -46.94
N ALA A 924 -35.53 14.99 -46.68
CA ALA A 924 -35.38 14.44 -45.34
C ALA A 924 -33.95 14.60 -44.79
N PHE A 925 -32.96 14.86 -45.66
CA PHE A 925 -31.55 15.08 -45.27
C PHE A 925 -31.22 16.56 -45.15
N ASP A 926 -31.52 17.15 -44.00
CA ASP A 926 -31.20 18.55 -43.71
C ASP A 926 -29.81 18.72 -43.07
N VAL A 927 -28.80 18.95 -43.90
CA VAL A 927 -27.41 19.19 -43.48
C VAL A 927 -27.26 20.47 -42.65
N THR A 928 -28.20 21.42 -42.73
CA THR A 928 -28.11 22.66 -41.94
C THR A 928 -28.39 22.45 -40.45
N ARG A 929 -29.10 21.36 -40.11
CA ARG A 929 -29.51 21.00 -38.75
C ARG A 929 -28.54 20.08 -38.02
N VAL A 930 -27.51 19.58 -38.71
CA VAL A 930 -26.43 18.81 -38.07
C VAL A 930 -25.64 19.70 -37.11
N SER A 931 -25.07 19.07 -36.10
CA SER A 931 -24.26 19.74 -35.09
C SER A 931 -23.18 20.61 -35.75
N PRO A 932 -22.95 21.85 -35.27
CA PRO A 932 -22.06 22.82 -35.92
C PRO A 932 -20.69 22.25 -36.30
N HIS A 933 -20.10 21.43 -35.42
CA HIS A 933 -18.79 20.82 -35.61
C HIS A 933 -18.68 19.77 -36.73
N LEU A 934 -19.81 19.30 -37.27
CA LEU A 934 -19.84 18.40 -38.43
C LEU A 934 -20.02 19.15 -39.75
N ARG A 935 -20.13 20.49 -39.71
CA ARG A 935 -20.16 21.35 -40.90
C ARG A 935 -18.77 21.90 -41.19
N MET A 936 -18.41 21.96 -42.46
CA MET A 936 -17.19 22.67 -42.87
C MET A 936 -17.43 24.17 -42.83
N HIS A 937 -16.45 24.89 -42.32
CA HIS A 937 -16.41 26.35 -42.33
C HIS A 937 -15.36 26.83 -43.34
N PHE A 938 -15.63 27.95 -43.99
CA PHE A 938 -14.79 28.53 -45.02
C PHE A 938 -14.25 29.87 -44.51
N ILE A 939 -12.93 29.96 -44.39
CA ILE A 939 -12.23 31.17 -43.94
C ILE A 939 -11.61 31.84 -45.15
N VAL A 940 -12.06 33.06 -45.46
CA VAL A 940 -11.53 33.82 -46.59
C VAL A 940 -10.43 34.74 -46.10
N ALA A 941 -9.25 34.67 -46.69
CA ALA A 941 -8.10 35.50 -46.34
C ALA A 941 -7.69 36.46 -47.49
N ASP A 942 -7.12 37.61 -47.13
CA ASP A 942 -6.52 38.54 -48.10
C ASP A 942 -5.13 38.06 -48.57
N ASP A 943 -4.53 38.79 -49.52
CA ASP A 943 -3.19 38.50 -50.07
C ASP A 943 -2.05 38.55 -49.02
N LYS A 944 -2.32 39.03 -47.79
CA LYS A 944 -1.36 39.08 -46.67
C LYS A 944 -1.61 37.96 -45.65
N GLY A 945 -2.59 37.09 -45.89
CA GLY A 945 -2.98 36.00 -44.99
C GLY A 945 -3.90 36.43 -43.84
N ASN A 946 -4.44 37.65 -43.85
CA ASN A 946 -5.37 38.09 -42.80
C ASN A 946 -6.78 37.59 -43.11
N VAL A 947 -7.46 37.06 -42.10
CA VAL A 947 -8.86 36.64 -42.21
C VAL A 947 -9.76 37.85 -42.48
N VAL A 948 -10.49 37.80 -43.59
CA VAL A 948 -11.39 38.83 -44.08
C VAL A 948 -12.82 38.59 -43.60
N ASP A 949 -13.30 37.35 -43.69
CA ASP A 949 -14.62 36.88 -43.24
C ASP A 949 -14.60 35.34 -43.21
N ALA A 950 -15.55 34.72 -42.49
CA ALA A 950 -15.70 33.28 -42.42
C ALA A 950 -17.17 32.88 -42.27
N ASP A 951 -17.57 31.77 -42.89
CA ASP A 951 -18.94 31.23 -42.84
C ASP A 951 -18.97 29.76 -43.23
N ALA A 952 -20.02 29.03 -42.88
CA ALA A 952 -20.26 27.68 -43.39
C ALA A 952 -20.86 27.71 -44.82
N ASP A 953 -21.48 28.81 -45.22
CA ASP A 953 -22.05 28.98 -46.56
C ASP A 953 -21.20 29.89 -47.46
N VAL A 954 -20.55 29.29 -48.46
CA VAL A 954 -19.76 29.98 -49.50
C VAL A 954 -20.60 31.00 -50.27
N GLY A 955 -21.89 30.74 -50.51
CA GLY A 955 -22.81 31.65 -51.18
C GLY A 955 -23.06 32.92 -50.38
N THR A 956 -23.14 32.79 -49.05
CA THR A 956 -23.25 33.94 -48.15
C THR A 956 -21.96 34.74 -48.08
N LEU A 957 -20.80 34.08 -48.00
CA LEU A 957 -19.49 34.75 -48.06
C LEU A 957 -19.32 35.56 -49.35
N ARG A 958 -19.69 34.99 -50.51
CA ARG A 958 -19.65 35.69 -51.80
C ARG A 958 -20.46 36.98 -51.79
N ARG A 959 -21.66 36.94 -51.22
CA ARG A 959 -22.54 38.12 -51.12
C ARG A 959 -21.95 39.19 -50.21
N ARG A 960 -21.45 38.82 -49.02
CA ARG A 960 -20.85 39.77 -48.07
C ARG A 960 -19.55 40.38 -48.58
N LEU A 961 -18.73 39.58 -49.26
CA LEU A 961 -17.41 40.00 -49.75
C LEU A 961 -17.41 40.56 -51.17
N ALA A 962 -18.56 40.65 -51.84
CA ALA A 962 -18.66 41.09 -53.23
C ALA A 962 -17.93 42.42 -53.52
N ARG A 963 -18.02 43.41 -52.62
CA ARG A 963 -17.32 44.70 -52.77
C ARG A 963 -15.80 44.55 -52.67
N ARG A 964 -15.31 43.88 -51.63
CA ARG A 964 -13.86 43.67 -51.41
C ARG A 964 -13.27 42.78 -52.51
N LEU A 965 -14.03 41.80 -52.96
CA LEU A 965 -13.68 40.95 -54.09
C LEU A 965 -13.55 41.75 -55.40
N ARG A 966 -14.49 42.66 -55.67
CA ARG A 966 -14.41 43.57 -56.82
C ARG A 966 -13.18 44.47 -56.74
N GLU A 967 -12.88 45.04 -55.57
CA GLU A 967 -11.69 45.88 -55.36
C GLU A 967 -10.40 45.08 -55.56
N ALA A 968 -10.32 43.87 -55.02
CA ALA A 968 -9.18 42.98 -55.20
C ALA A 968 -8.99 42.57 -56.67
N ILE A 969 -10.08 42.26 -57.39
CA ILE A 969 -10.03 41.95 -58.83
C ILE A 969 -9.65 43.19 -59.65
N ALA A 970 -10.21 44.36 -59.35
CA ALA A 970 -9.89 45.61 -60.05
C ALA A 970 -8.42 46.01 -59.86
N ALA A 971 -7.86 45.83 -58.65
CA ALA A 971 -6.45 46.05 -58.39
C ALA A 971 -5.53 45.01 -59.06
N ALA A 972 -6.06 43.81 -59.34
CA ALA A 972 -5.31 42.72 -59.93
C ALA A 972 -5.24 42.75 -61.47
N VAL A 973 -6.12 43.50 -62.15
CA VAL A 973 -6.17 43.56 -63.62
C VAL A 973 -5.61 44.88 -64.18
N PRO A 974 -5.00 44.87 -65.39
CA PRO A 974 -4.34 46.05 -65.97
C PRO A 974 -5.32 47.02 -66.65
N LEU A 975 -6.22 47.67 -65.89
CA LEU A 975 -7.11 48.73 -66.39
C LEU A 975 -7.29 49.86 -65.36
N VAL A 976 -7.18 51.13 -65.80
CA VAL A 976 -7.39 52.31 -64.96
C VAL A 976 -8.87 52.75 -65.01
N GLU A 977 -9.53 52.78 -63.86
CA GLU A 977 -10.89 53.31 -63.72
C GLU A 977 -10.91 54.85 -63.82
N ARG A 978 -11.99 55.43 -64.38
CA ARG A 978 -12.17 56.89 -64.54
C ARG A 978 -13.56 57.32 -64.04
N THR A 979 -13.69 58.57 -63.58
CA THR A 979 -14.95 59.11 -63.04
C THR A 979 -15.26 60.50 -63.60
N GLY A 980 -16.53 60.93 -63.55
CA GLY A 980 -16.90 62.33 -63.84
C GLY A 980 -17.03 62.67 -65.33
N LEU A 981 -17.26 61.69 -66.19
CA LEU A 981 -17.35 61.86 -67.64
C LEU A 981 -18.72 62.43 -68.02
N VAL A 982 -18.74 63.56 -68.71
CA VAL A 982 -19.97 64.18 -69.27
C VAL A 982 -20.05 64.07 -70.80
N ASP A 983 -18.98 63.59 -71.44
CA ASP A 983 -18.87 63.24 -72.85
C ASP A 983 -17.97 61.98 -73.01
N TRP A 984 -17.89 61.41 -74.21
CA TRP A 984 -17.09 60.23 -74.50
C TRP A 984 -15.58 60.54 -74.59
N ASP A 985 -14.88 60.42 -73.46
CA ASP A 985 -13.43 60.66 -73.34
C ASP A 985 -12.62 59.42 -72.88
N VAL A 986 -13.18 58.22 -72.98
CA VAL A 986 -12.55 56.98 -72.45
C VAL A 986 -11.80 56.12 -73.48
N GLY A 987 -11.66 56.60 -74.72
CA GLY A 987 -11.10 55.81 -75.81
C GLY A 987 -11.96 54.59 -76.14
N THR A 988 -11.32 53.45 -76.43
CA THR A 988 -11.99 52.15 -76.66
C THR A 988 -12.04 51.35 -75.37
N VAL A 989 -13.24 50.93 -74.94
CA VAL A 989 -13.43 50.14 -73.71
C VAL A 989 -13.29 48.64 -74.03
N PRO A 990 -12.31 47.91 -73.46
CA PRO A 990 -12.13 46.47 -73.73
C PRO A 990 -13.20 45.60 -73.05
N ARG A 991 -13.49 44.44 -73.64
CA ARG A 991 -14.54 43.52 -73.16
C ARG A 991 -14.15 42.66 -71.96
N MET A 992 -12.88 42.29 -71.81
CA MET A 992 -12.37 41.51 -70.67
C MET A 992 -10.86 41.79 -70.50
N VAL A 993 -10.38 41.74 -69.25
CA VAL A 993 -8.96 41.81 -68.87
C VAL A 993 -8.61 40.63 -67.94
N ARG A 994 -7.40 40.06 -68.06
CA ARG A 994 -6.95 38.88 -67.28
C ARG A 994 -5.59 39.14 -66.62
N ALA A 995 -5.33 38.48 -65.48
CA ALA A 995 -4.03 38.47 -64.79
C ALA A 995 -3.74 37.09 -64.17
N GLU A 996 -2.50 36.61 -64.28
CA GLU A 996 -2.01 35.38 -63.65
C GLU A 996 -1.39 35.69 -62.27
N ARG A 997 -1.74 34.90 -61.25
CA ARG A 997 -1.12 34.89 -59.91
C ARG A 997 -0.57 33.49 -59.66
N SER A 998 0.42 33.37 -58.78
CA SER A 998 1.22 32.15 -58.57
C SER A 998 0.43 30.84 -58.39
N ASP A 999 -0.82 30.92 -57.93
CA ASP A 999 -1.65 29.75 -57.60
C ASP A 999 -3.02 29.71 -58.32
N HIS A 1000 -3.42 30.75 -59.09
CA HIS A 1000 -4.72 30.81 -59.83
C HIS A 1000 -4.85 32.02 -60.80
N ILE A 1001 -5.83 31.99 -61.72
CA ILE A 1001 -6.08 33.04 -62.73
C ILE A 1001 -7.23 33.99 -62.30
N VAL A 1002 -7.05 35.31 -62.51
CA VAL A 1002 -8.04 36.38 -62.21
C VAL A 1002 -8.55 37.04 -63.49
N ALA A 1003 -9.87 37.30 -63.61
CA ALA A 1003 -10.51 37.95 -64.76
C ALA A 1003 -11.44 39.12 -64.36
N GLY A 1004 -11.43 40.23 -65.11
CA GLY A 1004 -12.25 41.43 -64.90
C GLY A 1004 -12.90 42.00 -66.18
N TYR A 1005 -14.01 42.74 -66.04
CA TYR A 1005 -14.91 43.15 -67.13
C TYR A 1005 -15.23 44.66 -67.10
N PRO A 1006 -14.59 45.51 -67.94
CA PRO A 1006 -14.75 46.97 -67.91
C PRO A 1006 -16.07 47.49 -68.54
N ALA A 1007 -16.73 48.48 -67.93
CA ALA A 1007 -17.92 49.16 -68.50
C ALA A 1007 -18.13 50.58 -67.94
N LEU A 1008 -18.92 51.38 -68.68
CA LEU A 1008 -19.43 52.68 -68.22
C LEU A 1008 -20.52 52.48 -67.15
N LEU A 1009 -20.54 53.32 -66.13
CA LEU A 1009 -21.50 53.32 -65.01
C LEU A 1009 -22.15 54.70 -64.90
N ASP A 1010 -23.48 54.75 -64.81
CA ASP A 1010 -24.24 55.99 -64.62
C ASP A 1010 -24.10 56.50 -63.17
N ASP A 1011 -23.48 57.66 -62.98
CA ASP A 1011 -23.33 58.32 -61.67
C ASP A 1011 -24.39 59.42 -61.42
N GLY A 1012 -25.41 59.49 -62.27
CA GLY A 1012 -26.50 60.48 -62.16
C GLY A 1012 -26.21 61.80 -62.88
N SER A 1013 -25.17 62.53 -62.50
CA SER A 1013 -24.78 63.78 -63.19
C SER A 1013 -23.64 63.61 -64.19
N SER A 1014 -23.01 62.42 -64.21
CA SER A 1014 -21.88 62.05 -65.07
C SER A 1014 -21.81 60.52 -65.19
N VAL A 1015 -20.75 60.01 -65.82
CA VAL A 1015 -20.50 58.58 -66.02
C VAL A 1015 -19.07 58.20 -65.60
N SER A 1016 -18.87 56.98 -65.11
CA SER A 1016 -17.56 56.41 -64.72
C SER A 1016 -17.20 55.16 -65.51
N LEU A 1017 -15.93 54.95 -65.85
CA LEU A 1017 -15.39 53.68 -66.34
C LEU A 1017 -14.94 52.81 -65.15
N ARG A 1018 -15.57 51.63 -64.97
CA ARG A 1018 -15.32 50.71 -63.84
C ARG A 1018 -15.07 49.27 -64.30
N VAL A 1019 -14.34 48.49 -63.49
CA VAL A 1019 -14.12 47.05 -63.67
C VAL A 1019 -15.12 46.25 -62.82
N PHE A 1020 -15.83 45.33 -63.47
CA PHE A 1020 -16.78 44.41 -62.86
C PHE A 1020 -16.26 42.97 -62.83
N THR A 1021 -16.87 42.13 -62.00
CA THR A 1021 -16.44 40.74 -61.76
C THR A 1021 -17.14 39.71 -62.65
N ASN A 1022 -18.21 40.11 -63.37
CA ASN A 1022 -18.92 39.26 -64.32
C ASN A 1022 -19.38 40.04 -65.58
N PRO A 1023 -19.60 39.35 -66.72
CA PRO A 1023 -19.97 39.96 -68.00
C PRO A 1023 -21.42 40.45 -68.11
N ASN A 1024 -22.37 39.91 -67.33
CA ASN A 1024 -23.76 40.37 -67.32
C ASN A 1024 -23.89 41.75 -66.68
N THR A 1025 -23.19 41.98 -65.55
CA THR A 1025 -23.14 43.28 -64.87
C THR A 1025 -22.46 44.33 -65.77
N GLN A 1026 -21.42 43.94 -66.52
CA GLN A 1026 -20.75 44.80 -67.50
C GLN A 1026 -21.74 45.35 -68.55
N GLN A 1027 -22.54 44.49 -69.19
CA GLN A 1027 -23.46 44.93 -70.24
C GLN A 1027 -24.56 45.86 -69.71
N ARG A 1028 -25.10 45.58 -68.52
CA ARG A 1028 -26.12 46.41 -67.87
C ARG A 1028 -25.60 47.80 -67.54
N SER A 1029 -24.43 47.87 -66.90
CA SER A 1029 -23.75 49.12 -66.60
C SER A 1029 -23.51 49.92 -67.88
N MET A 1030 -22.91 49.29 -68.90
CA MET A 1030 -22.56 49.95 -70.16
C MET A 1030 -23.77 50.61 -70.84
N ARG A 1031 -24.93 49.94 -70.82
CA ARG A 1031 -26.19 50.48 -71.33
C ARG A 1031 -26.65 51.72 -70.56
N SER A 1032 -26.64 51.64 -69.23
CA SER A 1032 -27.05 52.75 -68.37
C SER A 1032 -26.13 53.98 -68.50
N GLY A 1033 -24.82 53.75 -68.60
CA GLY A 1033 -23.82 54.80 -68.82
C GLY A 1033 -23.97 55.46 -70.19
N ALA A 1034 -24.16 54.68 -71.25
CA ALA A 1034 -24.41 55.22 -72.60
C ALA A 1034 -25.67 56.11 -72.63
N ARG A 1035 -26.78 55.64 -72.03
CA ARG A 1035 -28.01 56.43 -71.89
C ARG A 1035 -27.76 57.77 -71.17
N ARG A 1036 -27.04 57.76 -70.05
CA ARG A 1036 -26.75 58.99 -69.30
C ARG A 1036 -25.93 59.98 -70.13
N LEU A 1037 -24.90 59.52 -70.82
CA LEU A 1037 -24.12 60.37 -71.71
C LEU A 1037 -24.97 60.99 -72.82
N LEU A 1038 -25.90 60.24 -73.42
CA LEU A 1038 -26.85 60.80 -74.40
C LEU A 1038 -27.77 61.86 -73.79
N GLN A 1039 -28.20 61.69 -72.54
CA GLN A 1039 -29.00 62.70 -71.85
C GLN A 1039 -28.23 63.99 -71.61
N LEU A 1040 -26.93 63.89 -71.33
CA LEU A 1040 -26.06 65.04 -71.10
C LEU A 1040 -25.67 65.76 -72.40
N THR A 1041 -25.51 65.03 -73.51
CA THR A 1041 -25.01 65.59 -74.76
C THR A 1041 -26.10 65.92 -75.80
N SER A 1042 -27.24 65.24 -75.75
CA SER A 1042 -28.16 65.15 -76.90
C SER A 1042 -29.66 65.26 -76.57
N ALA A 1043 -30.07 65.25 -75.31
CA ALA A 1043 -31.51 65.29 -74.95
C ALA A 1043 -32.17 66.67 -75.15
N PRO A 1044 -33.47 66.71 -75.49
CA PRO A 1044 -34.24 67.95 -75.58
C PRO A 1044 -34.48 68.57 -74.21
N SER A 1045 -34.65 69.89 -74.15
CA SER A 1045 -34.99 70.56 -72.88
C SER A 1045 -36.37 70.16 -72.37
N ALA A 1046 -36.51 70.00 -71.05
CA ALA A 1046 -37.79 69.69 -70.39
C ALA A 1046 -38.90 70.68 -70.77
N LYS A 1047 -38.56 71.97 -70.90
CA LYS A 1047 -39.49 73.03 -71.34
C LYS A 1047 -40.06 72.78 -72.73
N THR A 1048 -39.29 72.18 -73.64
CA THR A 1048 -39.74 71.86 -75.00
C THR A 1048 -40.77 70.74 -74.98
N VAL A 1049 -40.52 69.67 -74.22
CA VAL A 1049 -41.42 68.52 -74.11
C VAL A 1049 -42.71 68.88 -73.35
N ALA A 1050 -42.61 69.74 -72.33
CA ALA A 1050 -43.75 70.21 -71.55
C ALA A 1050 -44.84 70.99 -72.34
N ARG A 1051 -44.54 71.43 -73.58
CA ARG A 1051 -45.51 72.06 -74.49
C ARG A 1051 -46.46 71.07 -75.16
N ALA A 1052 -46.23 69.76 -75.00
CA ALA A 1052 -47.03 68.71 -75.63
C ALA A 1052 -48.43 68.52 -75.00
N ILE A 1053 -48.71 69.16 -73.86
CA ILE A 1053 -49.99 69.10 -73.14
C ILE A 1053 -50.47 70.50 -72.71
N ASP A 1054 -51.77 70.64 -72.48
CA ASP A 1054 -52.41 71.89 -72.03
C ASP A 1054 -52.49 72.01 -70.49
N GLY A 1055 -53.14 73.07 -70.00
CA GLY A 1055 -53.25 73.36 -68.56
C GLY A 1055 -54.02 72.30 -67.77
N ASN A 1056 -55.01 71.64 -68.36
CA ASN A 1056 -55.79 70.58 -67.71
C ASN A 1056 -54.96 69.32 -67.51
N GLY A 1057 -54.07 69.00 -68.47
CA GLY A 1057 -53.12 67.91 -68.32
C GLY A 1057 -52.15 68.11 -67.16
N ARG A 1058 -51.78 69.36 -66.84
CA ARG A 1058 -50.91 69.66 -65.68
C ARG A 1058 -51.63 69.44 -64.34
N LEU A 1059 -52.92 69.75 -64.27
CA LEU A 1059 -53.74 69.54 -63.06
C LEU A 1059 -53.90 68.05 -62.72
N ALA A 1060 -53.89 67.16 -63.73
CA ALA A 1060 -53.98 65.71 -63.53
C ALA A 1060 -52.85 65.16 -62.65
N VAL A 1061 -51.68 65.80 -62.67
CA VAL A 1061 -50.48 65.36 -61.95
C VAL A 1061 -50.54 65.71 -60.46
N ALA A 1062 -51.22 66.79 -60.09
CA ALA A 1062 -51.25 67.29 -58.71
C ALA A 1062 -51.85 66.33 -57.67
N GLY A 1063 -52.65 65.35 -58.12
CA GLY A 1063 -53.25 64.31 -57.28
C GLY A 1063 -52.39 63.06 -57.06
N HIS A 1064 -51.13 63.06 -57.51
CA HIS A 1064 -50.23 61.90 -57.48
C HIS A 1064 -48.88 62.21 -56.82
N ALA A 1065 -48.15 61.17 -56.43
CA ALA A 1065 -46.89 61.28 -55.68
C ALA A 1065 -45.67 61.67 -56.55
N MET A 1066 -45.86 62.50 -57.57
CA MET A 1066 -44.79 63.00 -58.44
C MET A 1066 -45.09 64.42 -58.92
N THR A 1067 -44.05 65.19 -59.21
CA THR A 1067 -44.20 66.54 -59.78
C THR A 1067 -44.36 66.50 -61.30
N PHE A 1068 -44.83 67.60 -61.89
CA PHE A 1068 -44.93 67.72 -63.34
C PHE A 1068 -43.55 67.64 -64.02
N ASP A 1069 -42.54 68.28 -63.43
CA ASP A 1069 -41.17 68.25 -63.96
C ASP A 1069 -40.57 66.84 -63.88
N GLU A 1070 -40.83 66.11 -62.78
CA GLU A 1070 -40.44 64.70 -62.65
C GLU A 1070 -41.09 63.82 -63.72
N LEU A 1071 -42.35 64.08 -64.07
CA LEU A 1071 -43.03 63.34 -65.13
C LEU A 1071 -42.42 63.64 -66.51
N VAL A 1072 -42.06 64.90 -66.78
CA VAL A 1072 -41.41 65.30 -68.03
C VAL A 1072 -40.02 64.65 -68.14
N GLU A 1073 -39.23 64.67 -67.07
CA GLU A 1073 -37.92 64.01 -67.02
C GLU A 1073 -38.04 62.49 -67.21
N ASP A 1074 -39.06 61.86 -66.61
CA ASP A 1074 -39.34 60.44 -66.78
C ASP A 1074 -39.70 60.09 -68.23
N CYS A 1075 -40.48 60.94 -68.90
CA CYS A 1075 -40.80 60.80 -70.32
C CYS A 1075 -39.57 60.95 -71.22
N ILE A 1076 -38.68 61.91 -70.91
CA ILE A 1076 -37.41 62.09 -71.64
C ILE A 1076 -36.54 60.85 -71.45
N ALA A 1077 -36.41 60.36 -70.22
CA ALA A 1077 -35.61 59.18 -69.92
C ALA A 1077 -36.14 57.90 -70.61
N ALA A 1078 -37.46 57.70 -70.62
CA ALA A 1078 -38.11 56.60 -71.32
C ALA A 1078 -37.87 56.68 -72.85
N ALA A 1079 -37.93 57.89 -73.41
CA ALA A 1079 -37.65 58.12 -74.83
C ALA A 1079 -36.17 57.89 -75.17
N THR A 1080 -35.23 58.29 -74.31
CA THR A 1080 -33.80 58.00 -74.50
C THR A 1080 -33.52 56.50 -74.40
N ASP A 1081 -34.11 55.80 -73.42
CA ASP A 1081 -34.00 54.33 -73.30
C ASP A 1081 -34.49 53.63 -74.57
N ARG A 1082 -35.58 54.13 -75.18
CA ARG A 1082 -36.07 53.59 -76.46
C ARG A 1082 -35.06 53.75 -77.59
N VAL A 1083 -34.40 54.89 -77.70
CA VAL A 1083 -33.36 55.13 -78.73
C VAL A 1083 -32.16 54.20 -78.52
N VAL A 1084 -31.70 54.02 -77.28
CA VAL A 1084 -30.58 53.11 -76.97
C VAL A 1084 -30.92 51.65 -77.26
N LEU A 1085 -32.17 51.24 -77.00
CA LEU A 1085 -32.63 49.87 -77.26
C LEU A 1085 -32.84 49.57 -78.75
N ASP A 1086 -33.24 50.56 -79.53
CA ASP A 1086 -33.45 50.42 -80.98
C ASP A 1086 -32.13 50.43 -81.78
N ALA A 1087 -31.01 50.78 -81.13
CA ALA A 1087 -29.70 50.81 -81.76
C ALA A 1087 -29.12 49.39 -81.99
N PRO A 1088 -28.32 49.18 -83.06
CA PRO A 1088 -27.75 47.86 -83.40
C PRO A 1088 -26.76 47.31 -82.37
N GLY A 1089 -26.27 48.13 -81.43
CA GLY A 1089 -25.39 47.70 -80.35
C GLY A 1089 -25.06 48.82 -79.37
N LEU A 1090 -24.50 48.46 -78.21
CA LEU A 1090 -23.98 49.44 -77.25
C LEU A 1090 -22.71 50.10 -77.79
N PRO A 1091 -22.46 51.39 -77.54
CA PRO A 1091 -21.22 52.03 -77.96
C PRO A 1091 -20.06 51.52 -77.11
N TRP A 1092 -18.93 51.15 -77.73
CA TRP A 1092 -17.67 50.76 -77.04
C TRP A 1092 -16.49 51.67 -77.41
N ASP A 1093 -16.72 52.61 -78.32
CA ASP A 1093 -15.80 53.63 -78.78
C ASP A 1093 -16.55 54.94 -79.11
N ARG A 1094 -15.78 55.99 -79.44
CA ARG A 1094 -16.31 57.34 -79.75
C ARG A 1094 -17.25 57.33 -80.96
N ALA A 1095 -16.87 56.62 -82.02
CA ALA A 1095 -17.60 56.63 -83.28
C ALA A 1095 -19.00 56.03 -83.12
N ALA A 1096 -19.12 54.92 -82.39
CA ALA A 1096 -20.40 54.31 -82.08
C ALA A 1096 -21.29 55.19 -81.19
N PHE A 1097 -20.70 55.96 -80.27
CA PHE A 1097 -21.45 56.91 -79.44
C PHE A 1097 -22.00 58.08 -80.25
N ASP A 1098 -21.23 58.61 -81.20
CA ASP A 1098 -21.63 59.77 -82.01
C ASP A 1098 -22.82 59.48 -82.92
N ALA A 1099 -22.80 58.30 -83.56
CA ALA A 1099 -23.93 57.82 -84.34
C ALA A 1099 -25.20 57.72 -83.48
N LEU A 1100 -25.06 57.25 -82.24
CA LEU A 1100 -26.18 57.11 -81.30
C LEU A 1100 -26.67 58.48 -80.78
N ALA A 1101 -25.76 59.44 -80.56
CA ALA A 1101 -26.07 60.81 -80.17
C ALA A 1101 -26.84 61.57 -81.25
N GLU A 1102 -26.48 61.38 -82.52
CA GLU A 1102 -27.20 61.97 -83.65
C GLU A 1102 -28.64 61.46 -83.75
N ASP A 1103 -28.86 60.13 -83.67
CA ASP A 1103 -30.20 59.55 -83.68
C ASP A 1103 -31.06 60.04 -82.50
N ALA A 1104 -30.45 60.18 -81.32
CA ALA A 1104 -31.12 60.69 -80.12
C ALA A 1104 -31.64 62.13 -80.30
N ARG A 1105 -30.87 63.03 -80.94
CA ARG A 1105 -31.28 64.43 -81.18
C ARG A 1105 -32.56 64.53 -82.01
N HIS A 1106 -32.77 63.61 -82.96
CA HIS A 1106 -33.94 63.61 -83.83
C HIS A 1106 -35.18 62.94 -83.19
N ARG A 1107 -34.99 61.86 -82.45
CA ARG A 1107 -36.09 60.98 -82.02
C ARG A 1107 -36.59 61.22 -80.60
N VAL A 1108 -35.72 61.66 -79.67
CA VAL A 1108 -36.09 61.74 -78.24
C VAL A 1108 -37.21 62.77 -77.98
N GLY A 1109 -37.16 63.95 -78.62
CA GLY A 1109 -38.16 65.01 -78.43
C GLY A 1109 -39.60 64.59 -78.78
N PRO A 1110 -39.87 64.14 -80.02
CA PRO A 1110 -41.20 63.67 -80.42
C PRO A 1110 -41.71 62.51 -79.56
N LEU A 1111 -40.84 61.53 -79.25
CA LEU A 1111 -41.20 60.38 -78.43
C LEU A 1111 -41.55 60.76 -76.99
N ALA A 1112 -40.79 61.66 -76.38
CA ALA A 1112 -41.08 62.14 -75.02
C ALA A 1112 -42.39 62.94 -74.96
N GLY A 1113 -42.70 63.72 -76.00
CA GLY A 1113 -43.97 64.45 -76.08
C GLY A 1113 -45.20 63.55 -76.19
N GLU A 1114 -45.10 62.45 -76.95
CA GLU A 1114 -46.17 61.44 -77.03
C GLU A 1114 -46.33 60.68 -75.71
N ALA A 1115 -45.21 60.27 -75.10
CA ALA A 1115 -45.22 59.62 -73.78
C ALA A 1115 -45.90 60.49 -72.72
N LEU A 1116 -45.66 61.81 -72.73
CA LEU A 1116 -46.28 62.76 -71.80
C LEU A 1116 -47.81 62.85 -71.96
N ARG A 1117 -48.32 62.83 -73.20
CA ARG A 1117 -49.78 62.81 -73.47
C ARG A 1117 -50.43 61.54 -72.91
N GLN A 1118 -49.82 60.40 -73.18
CA GLN A 1118 -50.33 59.10 -72.73
C GLN A 1118 -50.27 58.97 -71.21
N ALA A 1119 -49.17 59.40 -70.58
CA ALA A 1119 -49.04 59.41 -69.13
C ALA A 1119 -50.11 60.29 -68.46
N THR A 1120 -50.41 61.46 -69.04
CA THR A 1120 -51.46 62.34 -68.55
C THR A 1120 -52.85 61.68 -68.61
N ALA A 1121 -53.15 60.95 -69.69
CA ALA A 1121 -54.40 60.21 -69.82
C ALA A 1121 -54.55 59.11 -68.75
N ILE A 1122 -53.45 58.40 -68.44
CA ILE A 1122 -53.40 57.39 -67.37
C ILE A 1122 -53.66 58.03 -66.00
N LEU A 1123 -53.02 59.16 -65.71
CA LEU A 1123 -53.19 59.87 -64.43
C LEU A 1123 -54.63 60.36 -64.24
N HIS A 1124 -55.29 60.83 -65.30
CA HIS A 1124 -56.72 61.17 -65.24
C HIS A 1124 -57.60 59.96 -64.90
N ALA A 1125 -57.37 58.81 -65.55
CA ALA A 1125 -58.12 57.59 -65.25
C ALA A 1125 -57.89 57.12 -63.81
N ALA A 1126 -56.65 57.17 -63.33
CA ALA A 1126 -56.28 56.79 -61.97
C ALA A 1126 -56.95 57.71 -60.91
N THR A 1127 -57.05 59.01 -61.19
CA THR A 1127 -57.73 59.95 -60.29
C THR A 1127 -59.24 59.66 -60.19
N ARG A 1128 -59.92 59.34 -61.30
CA ARG A 1128 -61.34 58.94 -61.26
C ARG A 1128 -61.54 57.67 -60.44
N LEU A 1129 -60.68 56.68 -60.66
CA LEU A 1129 -60.73 55.40 -59.96
C LEU A 1129 -60.54 55.55 -58.44
N ARG A 1130 -59.58 56.38 -57.99
CA ARG A 1130 -59.41 56.67 -56.55
C ARG A 1130 -60.68 57.23 -55.91
N VAL A 1131 -61.33 58.18 -56.57
CA VAL A 1131 -62.61 58.75 -56.09
C VAL A 1131 -63.71 57.67 -55.98
N MET A 1132 -63.73 56.68 -56.89
CA MET A 1132 -64.67 55.56 -56.82
C MET A 1132 -64.36 54.60 -55.67
N LEU A 1133 -63.09 54.27 -55.45
CA LEU A 1133 -62.64 53.40 -54.37
C LEU A 1133 -62.98 54.00 -52.99
N ASP A 1134 -62.75 55.30 -52.79
CA ASP A 1134 -63.08 56.01 -51.55
C ASP A 1134 -64.58 55.95 -51.22
N ARG A 1135 -65.45 56.00 -52.24
CA ARG A 1135 -66.91 55.96 -52.07
C ARG A 1135 -67.47 54.57 -51.80
N THR A 1136 -66.80 53.51 -52.25
CA THR A 1136 -67.30 52.11 -52.21
C THR A 1136 -66.93 51.41 -50.89
N ASN A 1137 -66.41 52.15 -49.90
CA ASN A 1137 -65.77 51.64 -48.70
C ASN A 1137 -66.73 51.08 -47.62
N ALA A 1138 -67.36 49.93 -47.93
CA ALA A 1138 -68.03 49.09 -46.95
C ALA A 1138 -67.05 48.06 -46.36
N GLN A 1139 -67.10 47.82 -45.04
CA GLN A 1139 -66.21 46.89 -44.33
C GLN A 1139 -66.19 45.48 -44.96
N THR A 1140 -67.30 45.04 -45.55
CA THR A 1140 -67.43 43.75 -46.24
C THR A 1140 -66.64 43.67 -47.56
N MET A 1141 -66.41 44.81 -48.22
CA MET A 1141 -65.68 44.92 -49.50
C MET A 1141 -64.19 45.29 -49.32
N ALA A 1142 -63.74 45.49 -48.08
CA ALA A 1142 -62.42 46.00 -47.75
C ALA A 1142 -61.27 45.20 -48.40
N LYS A 1143 -61.41 43.87 -48.53
CA LYS A 1143 -60.38 43.02 -49.16
C LYS A 1143 -60.26 43.25 -50.68
N SER A 1144 -61.38 43.47 -51.36
CA SER A 1144 -61.41 43.73 -52.80
C SER A 1144 -60.94 45.13 -53.14
N ILE A 1145 -61.31 46.12 -52.31
CA ILE A 1145 -60.85 47.51 -52.42
C ILE A 1145 -59.33 47.57 -52.20
N ALA A 1146 -58.81 46.94 -51.14
CA ALA A 1146 -57.37 46.91 -50.87
C ALA A 1146 -56.56 46.23 -52.00
N ASP A 1147 -57.10 45.20 -52.64
CA ASP A 1147 -56.45 44.57 -53.80
C ASP A 1147 -56.43 45.51 -55.03
N ALA A 1148 -57.53 46.21 -55.30
CA ALA A 1148 -57.63 47.18 -56.39
C ALA A 1148 -56.73 48.41 -56.18
N GLU A 1149 -56.68 48.95 -54.96
CA GLU A 1149 -55.75 50.02 -54.57
C GLU A 1149 -54.30 49.59 -54.74
N GLY A 1150 -53.97 48.37 -54.29
CA GLY A 1150 -52.64 47.79 -54.43
C GLY A 1150 -52.23 47.60 -55.89
N GLN A 1151 -53.14 47.20 -56.78
CA GLN A 1151 -52.88 47.10 -58.21
C GLN A 1151 -52.65 48.49 -58.84
N LEU A 1152 -53.51 49.47 -58.54
CA LEU A 1152 -53.39 50.83 -59.05
C LEU A 1152 -52.07 51.49 -58.64
N ALA A 1153 -51.65 51.30 -57.38
CA ALA A 1153 -50.39 51.84 -56.87
C ALA A 1153 -49.15 51.25 -57.55
N ARG A 1154 -49.21 50.01 -58.06
CA ARG A 1154 -48.09 49.40 -58.83
C ARG A 1154 -47.99 49.97 -60.24
N LEU A 1155 -49.14 50.17 -60.90
CA LEU A 1155 -49.22 50.66 -62.27
C LEU A 1155 -48.91 52.16 -62.38
N VAL A 1156 -49.34 52.95 -61.39
CA VAL A 1156 -49.22 54.41 -61.38
C VAL A 1156 -48.42 54.85 -60.16
N ARG A 1157 -47.09 54.83 -60.31
CA ARG A 1157 -46.10 55.23 -59.30
C ARG A 1157 -45.13 56.25 -59.86
N ARG A 1158 -44.39 56.95 -59.00
CA ARG A 1158 -43.31 57.84 -59.45
C ARG A 1158 -42.33 57.08 -60.34
N GLY A 1159 -42.04 57.61 -61.53
CA GLY A 1159 -41.15 56.97 -62.52
C GLY A 1159 -41.80 55.88 -63.40
N PHE A 1160 -43.13 55.77 -63.42
CA PHE A 1160 -43.81 54.68 -64.12
C PHE A 1160 -43.63 54.73 -65.65
N VAL A 1161 -43.39 55.91 -66.23
CA VAL A 1161 -43.27 56.05 -67.69
C VAL A 1161 -42.01 55.35 -68.19
N ARG A 1162 -40.89 55.58 -67.52
CA ARG A 1162 -39.63 54.90 -67.85
C ARG A 1162 -39.67 53.42 -67.49
N SER A 1163 -40.23 53.04 -66.34
CA SER A 1163 -40.28 51.62 -65.97
C SER A 1163 -41.20 50.79 -66.87
N THR A 1164 -42.23 51.41 -67.42
CA THR A 1164 -43.16 50.78 -68.37
C THR A 1164 -42.58 50.72 -69.78
N GLY A 1165 -41.82 51.77 -70.14
CA GLY A 1165 -41.41 52.00 -71.52
C GLY A 1165 -42.52 52.64 -72.34
N THR A 1166 -42.14 53.46 -73.31
CA THR A 1166 -43.08 54.26 -74.11
C THR A 1166 -44.07 53.44 -74.92
N SER A 1167 -43.74 52.20 -75.27
CA SER A 1167 -44.61 51.31 -76.07
C SER A 1167 -45.79 50.72 -75.29
N ARG A 1168 -45.73 50.65 -73.95
CA ARG A 1168 -46.74 49.99 -73.10
C ARG A 1168 -47.64 50.93 -72.33
N LEU A 1169 -47.45 52.25 -72.45
CA LEU A 1169 -48.34 53.22 -71.82
C LEU A 1169 -49.82 53.03 -72.21
N PRO A 1170 -50.17 52.70 -73.47
CA PRO A 1170 -51.57 52.39 -73.80
C PRO A 1170 -52.13 51.18 -73.04
N ASP A 1171 -51.29 50.19 -72.72
CA ASP A 1171 -51.70 49.02 -71.92
C ASP A 1171 -51.96 49.40 -70.47
N VAL A 1172 -51.12 50.27 -69.88
CA VAL A 1172 -51.35 50.78 -68.52
C VAL A 1172 -52.67 51.53 -68.42
N LEU A 1173 -53.00 52.37 -69.42
CA LEU A 1173 -54.31 53.04 -69.45
C LEU A 1173 -55.46 52.03 -69.44
N ARG A 1174 -55.36 50.98 -70.27
CA ARG A 1174 -56.35 49.89 -70.32
C ARG A 1174 -56.46 49.15 -68.99
N TYR A 1175 -55.34 48.86 -68.32
CA TYR A 1175 -55.35 48.19 -67.02
C TYR A 1175 -56.02 49.02 -65.94
N VAL A 1176 -55.73 50.32 -65.86
CA VAL A 1176 -56.39 51.24 -64.91
C VAL A 1176 -57.89 51.30 -65.16
N THR A 1177 -58.32 51.38 -66.42
CA THR A 1177 -59.74 51.31 -66.79
C THR A 1177 -60.38 49.95 -66.44
N GLY A 1178 -59.61 48.86 -66.50
CA GLY A 1178 -60.07 47.54 -66.05
C GLY A 1178 -60.32 47.46 -64.56
N ILE A 1179 -59.50 48.13 -63.74
CA ILE A 1179 -59.76 48.25 -62.31
C ILE A 1179 -61.02 49.09 -62.06
N GLU A 1180 -61.19 50.20 -62.80
CA GLU A 1180 -62.40 51.05 -62.76
C GLU A 1180 -63.66 50.22 -63.02
N TYR A 1181 -63.67 49.42 -64.09
CA TYR A 1181 -64.77 48.51 -64.42
C TYR A 1181 -65.05 47.46 -63.33
N ARG A 1182 -63.99 46.87 -62.74
CA ARG A 1182 -64.13 45.88 -61.66
C ARG A 1182 -64.79 46.50 -60.43
N VAL A 1183 -64.33 47.69 -60.01
CA VAL A 1183 -64.83 48.37 -58.80
C VAL A 1183 -66.29 48.79 -58.97
N GLU A 1184 -66.69 49.23 -60.15
CA GLU A 1184 -68.08 49.60 -60.45
C GLU A 1184 -69.06 48.44 -60.22
N ARG A 1185 -68.65 47.22 -60.56
CA ARG A 1185 -69.48 46.00 -60.45
C ARG A 1185 -69.24 45.21 -59.16
N LEU A 1186 -68.33 45.66 -58.31
CA LEU A 1186 -68.02 45.00 -57.05
C LEU A 1186 -69.24 44.80 -56.14
N PRO A 1187 -70.20 45.74 -56.05
CA PRO A 1187 -71.41 45.57 -55.24
C PRO A 1187 -72.34 44.43 -55.70
N ASP A 1188 -72.26 44.03 -56.97
CA ASP A 1188 -73.21 43.08 -57.56
C ASP A 1188 -72.99 41.64 -57.06
N ASP A 1189 -71.74 41.24 -56.81
CA ASP A 1189 -71.38 39.89 -56.33
C ASP A 1189 -69.98 39.88 -55.70
N ILE A 1190 -69.93 40.28 -54.41
CA ILE A 1190 -68.69 40.39 -53.63
C ILE A 1190 -68.01 39.02 -53.49
N GLU A 1191 -68.78 37.95 -53.26
CA GLU A 1191 -68.19 36.61 -53.08
C GLU A 1191 -67.50 36.11 -54.34
N ARG A 1192 -68.06 36.39 -55.52
CA ARG A 1192 -67.42 36.06 -56.80
C ARG A 1192 -66.13 36.83 -57.02
N ASP A 1193 -66.09 38.12 -56.65
CA ASP A 1193 -64.85 38.91 -56.72
C ASP A 1193 -63.78 38.35 -55.78
N LEU A 1194 -64.15 37.99 -54.54
CA LEU A 1194 -63.23 37.38 -53.57
C LEU A 1194 -62.69 36.02 -54.06
N ARG A 1195 -63.53 35.15 -54.65
CA ARG A 1195 -63.08 33.88 -55.23
C ARG A 1195 -62.06 34.11 -56.37
N ARG A 1196 -62.30 35.10 -57.22
CA ARG A 1196 -61.39 35.49 -58.31
C ARG A 1196 -60.07 36.06 -57.79
N ILE A 1197 -60.08 36.81 -56.69
CA ILE A 1197 -58.85 37.25 -56.01
C ILE A 1197 -58.04 36.03 -55.55
N THR A 1198 -58.69 35.04 -54.95
CA THR A 1198 -58.00 33.81 -54.49
C THR A 1198 -57.36 33.03 -55.63
N GLU A 1199 -57.85 33.15 -56.86
CA GLU A 1199 -57.22 32.53 -58.04
C GLU A 1199 -55.93 33.24 -58.47
N VAL A 1200 -55.92 34.58 -58.46
CA VAL A 1200 -54.83 35.39 -59.02
C VAL A 1200 -53.75 35.72 -57.98
N ARG A 1201 -54.16 36.09 -56.76
CA ARG A 1201 -53.28 36.66 -55.74
C ARG A 1201 -52.15 35.73 -55.28
N PRO A 1202 -52.35 34.41 -55.09
CA PRO A 1202 -51.25 33.52 -54.72
C PRO A 1202 -50.16 33.48 -55.79
N LEU A 1203 -50.53 33.46 -57.07
CA LEU A 1203 -49.57 33.42 -58.18
C LEU A 1203 -48.78 34.73 -58.27
N GLU A 1204 -49.44 35.88 -58.05
CA GLU A 1204 -48.75 37.17 -58.00
C GLU A 1204 -47.83 37.29 -56.79
N GLN A 1205 -48.21 36.72 -55.64
CA GLN A 1205 -47.36 36.67 -54.45
C GLN A 1205 -46.14 35.79 -54.69
N SER A 1206 -46.31 34.62 -55.31
CA SER A 1206 -45.18 33.75 -55.71
C SER A 1206 -44.23 34.50 -56.65
N TYR A 1207 -44.74 35.15 -57.70
CA TYR A 1207 -43.91 35.94 -58.60
C TYR A 1207 -43.21 37.12 -57.89
N ALA A 1208 -43.91 37.84 -57.02
CA ALA A 1208 -43.32 38.95 -56.26
C ALA A 1208 -42.25 38.47 -55.29
N SER A 1209 -42.48 37.36 -54.58
CA SER A 1209 -41.51 36.73 -53.69
C SER A 1209 -40.29 36.23 -54.46
N PHE A 1210 -40.50 35.52 -55.57
CA PHE A 1210 -39.44 35.05 -56.45
C PHE A 1210 -38.56 36.20 -56.94
N VAL A 1211 -39.16 37.24 -57.51
CA VAL A 1211 -38.40 38.41 -58.00
C VAL A 1211 -37.72 39.18 -56.85
N SER A 1212 -38.33 39.25 -55.65
CA SER A 1212 -37.72 39.94 -54.50
C SER A 1212 -36.48 39.24 -53.92
N GLN A 1213 -36.39 37.92 -54.11
CA GLN A 1213 -35.25 37.10 -53.66
C GLN A 1213 -34.09 37.13 -54.65
N LEU A 1214 -34.35 37.53 -55.89
CA LEU A 1214 -33.33 37.68 -56.91
C LEU A 1214 -32.56 39.00 -56.72
N PRO A 1215 -31.21 38.97 -56.77
CA PRO A 1215 -30.45 40.20 -56.87
C PRO A 1215 -30.89 40.95 -58.14
N PRO A 1216 -30.85 42.30 -58.17
CA PRO A 1216 -31.29 43.09 -59.33
C PRO A 1216 -30.70 42.61 -60.67
N ASP A 1217 -29.47 42.11 -60.60
CA ASP A 1217 -28.63 41.59 -61.69
C ASP A 1217 -29.14 40.28 -62.30
N ALA A 1218 -30.02 39.56 -61.61
CA ALA A 1218 -30.58 38.27 -62.02
C ALA A 1218 -31.99 38.38 -62.62
N ILE A 1219 -32.63 39.56 -62.53
CA ILE A 1219 -33.95 39.79 -63.14
C ILE A 1219 -33.78 39.83 -64.66
N THR A 1220 -34.41 38.89 -65.38
CA THR A 1220 -34.30 38.79 -66.84
C THR A 1220 -35.45 39.51 -67.56
N PRO A 1221 -35.31 39.88 -68.84
CA PRO A 1221 -36.40 40.43 -69.64
C PRO A 1221 -37.64 39.54 -69.69
N GLU A 1222 -37.46 38.21 -69.68
CA GLU A 1222 -38.54 37.22 -69.65
C GLU A 1222 -39.33 37.29 -68.33
N MET A 1223 -38.63 37.50 -67.21
CA MET A 1223 -39.28 37.72 -65.91
C MET A 1223 -40.08 39.02 -65.89
N ILE A 1224 -39.51 40.12 -66.40
CA ILE A 1224 -40.24 41.40 -66.54
C ILE A 1224 -41.49 41.22 -67.41
N GLN A 1225 -41.36 40.46 -68.51
CA GLN A 1225 -42.48 40.15 -69.40
C GLN A 1225 -43.56 39.34 -68.69
N LEU A 1226 -43.18 38.37 -67.86
CA LEU A 1226 -44.13 37.59 -67.07
C LEU A 1226 -44.94 38.47 -66.12
N GLY A 1227 -44.32 39.47 -65.48
CA GLY A 1227 -45.01 40.46 -64.67
C GLY A 1227 -46.14 41.19 -65.40
N TRP A 1228 -45.96 41.51 -66.68
CA TRP A 1228 -47.02 42.13 -67.49
C TRP A 1228 -48.14 41.17 -67.89
N LEU A 1229 -47.85 39.87 -68.03
CA LEU A 1229 -48.89 38.88 -68.30
C LEU A 1229 -49.82 38.68 -67.09
N PHE A 1230 -49.37 38.95 -65.86
CA PHE A 1230 -50.25 38.97 -64.70
C PHE A 1230 -51.32 40.08 -64.79
N GLU A 1231 -50.98 41.25 -65.32
CA GLU A 1231 -51.96 42.31 -65.57
C GLU A 1231 -52.98 41.90 -66.65
N GLU A 1232 -52.55 41.14 -67.67
CA GLU A 1232 -53.47 40.55 -68.65
C GLU A 1232 -54.37 39.47 -68.05
N LEU A 1233 -53.87 38.66 -67.11
CA LEU A 1233 -54.69 37.71 -66.35
C LEU A 1233 -55.76 38.47 -65.56
N ARG A 1234 -55.41 39.60 -64.93
CA ARG A 1234 -56.38 40.42 -64.20
C ARG A 1234 -57.48 40.98 -65.10
N ILE A 1235 -57.16 41.43 -66.32
CA ILE A 1235 -58.19 41.82 -67.29
C ILE A 1235 -59.08 40.62 -67.67
N SER A 1236 -58.49 39.46 -67.93
CA SER A 1236 -59.22 38.22 -68.27
C SER A 1236 -60.17 37.75 -67.17
N VAL A 1237 -59.78 37.93 -65.91
CA VAL A 1237 -60.55 37.46 -64.76
C VAL A 1237 -61.60 38.48 -64.32
N PHE A 1238 -61.25 39.77 -64.26
CA PHE A 1238 -62.08 40.80 -63.64
C PHE A 1238 -62.79 41.73 -64.64
N ALA A 1239 -62.25 41.94 -65.84
CA ALA A 1239 -62.75 42.93 -66.81
C ALA A 1239 -62.79 42.39 -68.24
N GLN A 1240 -63.40 41.21 -68.43
CA GLN A 1240 -63.46 40.49 -69.70
C GLN A 1240 -63.86 41.34 -70.93
N PRO A 1241 -64.83 42.26 -70.86
CA PRO A 1241 -65.22 43.07 -72.02
C PRO A 1241 -64.14 43.99 -72.56
N LEU A 1242 -63.10 44.32 -71.78
CA LEU A 1242 -61.99 45.16 -72.24
C LEU A 1242 -60.97 44.39 -73.09
N GLY A 1243 -61.05 43.06 -73.14
CA GLY A 1243 -60.19 42.19 -73.93
C GLY A 1243 -58.78 42.05 -73.35
N ALA A 1244 -58.44 40.83 -72.88
CA ALA A 1244 -57.08 40.48 -72.50
C ALA A 1244 -56.26 40.06 -73.73
N ARG A 1245 -55.00 40.51 -73.83
CA ARG A 1245 -54.11 40.11 -74.94
C ARG A 1245 -53.43 38.78 -74.62
N GLY A 1246 -53.21 37.96 -75.65
CA GLY A 1246 -52.27 36.83 -75.58
C GLY A 1246 -52.77 35.52 -74.95
N GLY A 1247 -54.07 35.32 -74.73
CA GLY A 1247 -54.64 34.04 -74.28
C GLY A 1247 -54.08 33.58 -72.93
N VAL A 1248 -54.08 34.48 -71.94
CA VAL A 1248 -53.46 34.25 -70.62
C VAL A 1248 -54.42 33.49 -69.71
N SER A 1249 -53.89 32.48 -69.00
CA SER A 1249 -54.61 31.71 -67.97
C SER A 1249 -53.72 31.49 -66.74
N ALA A 1250 -54.33 31.26 -65.58
CA ALA A 1250 -53.62 31.00 -64.33
C ALA A 1250 -52.65 29.81 -64.44
N THR A 1251 -53.05 28.74 -65.13
CA THR A 1251 -52.21 27.55 -65.37
C THR A 1251 -51.00 27.86 -66.25
N ARG A 1252 -51.17 28.71 -67.27
CA ARG A 1252 -50.07 29.10 -68.15
C ARG A 1252 -49.03 29.94 -67.40
N LEU A 1253 -49.47 30.91 -66.58
CA LEU A 1253 -48.56 31.73 -65.80
C LEU A 1253 -47.84 30.96 -64.70
N ARG A 1254 -48.50 29.99 -64.07
CA ARG A 1254 -47.84 29.09 -63.12
C ARG A 1254 -46.71 28.31 -63.79
N ARG A 1255 -46.97 27.73 -64.97
CA ARG A 1255 -45.94 27.00 -65.72
C ARG A 1255 -44.80 27.90 -66.21
N GLU A 1256 -45.10 29.11 -66.63
CA GLU A 1256 -44.07 30.08 -67.04
C GLU A 1256 -43.25 30.60 -65.84
N LEU A 1257 -43.86 30.71 -64.65
CA LEU A 1257 -43.16 31.03 -63.40
C LEU A 1257 -42.24 29.89 -62.95
N GLU A 1258 -42.75 28.66 -62.93
CA GLU A 1258 -41.99 27.44 -62.62
C GLU A 1258 -40.82 27.25 -63.60
N ALA A 1259 -41.04 27.51 -64.89
CA ALA A 1259 -39.99 27.40 -65.92
C ALA A 1259 -38.87 28.43 -65.76
N LEU A 1260 -39.14 29.56 -65.09
CA LEU A 1260 -38.15 30.58 -64.73
C LEU A 1260 -37.51 30.32 -63.36
N GLY A 1261 -37.91 29.25 -62.66
CA GLY A 1261 -37.37 28.82 -61.37
C GLY A 1261 -38.04 29.43 -60.14
N GLY A 1262 -39.26 29.97 -60.28
CA GLY A 1262 -40.02 30.63 -59.22
C GLY A 1262 -41.31 29.97 -58.79
#